data_AF-A0A2A5FNH8-F1
#
_entry.id   AF-A0A2A5FNH8-F1
#
_cell.length_a   1.000
_cell.length_b   1.000
_cell.length_c   1.000
_cell.angle_alpha   90.00
_cell.angle_beta   90.00
_cell.angle_gamma   90.00
#
_symmetry.space_group_name_H-M   'P 1'
#
loop_
_entity.id
_entity.type
_entity.pdbx_description
1 polymer ?
#
loop_
_entity_poly.entity_id
_entity_poly.type
_entity_poly.pdbx_seq_one_letter_code
_entity_poly.pdbx_strand_id
1 'polypeptide(L)'
;MLTSVSAQYSLTVESAPAAFTPGHTIYRFYVNMADATDKFSAVYGNDQENLIINTPSGTFNSIYNAGWSASGLSPLFLGVFPDMAEDTYATIGLDGPASGTDADPSLVEDANLLPTISSYFVNGGTNLSVNTLTGGSWYVLNTAANALPDANLRVVIMQITTPGTVDGIINFQVFPLGVGADQQQISIPFNGAGTFTAGGAPADVLGCTDMTACNYDAAATLDDGTCAVLDECGVCGGTGIPAGDCDCNGNQLDALGVCGGACAADVDGNGVCDNAEILGCMDSTACNYDMTATQDDGSCAVVDECGVCGGTGIPAGDCDCNGNQLDALGVCGGACAADVDGNGVCDNAEILGCMDSTACNYNMAATQDDGSCAGFDALGVCAGSCVADVDGNGVCDNAEVLGCMDTNACNYNSSATQEDGSCDFCSCGGGGGPAASPYTLTVEGAPSAYVAGSSIYRFYVNLTDATDKFSAVYGNDQENLIVNTPAGIFNSAANSSWSASGISPVFLAFFPDMADDSYATIGLDGPATGGAADPSLVEDIALSPTVSDYFVNGGTGLNVNTLTGASWYVLNTATNALPDPSTLRVLVMQITTAGTVDGTINFQVFPLGIGADQQQVSIDFSGAGTFTSGGSTGPSNACGCTDSTASNYDPAAVYDDGSCISTVSGCTDSTACNYDSAANLDDGTCTVLDECGVCGGTGIPAGDCDCNGNQLDALGVCGGACAADVDGNGVCDDAEILGCMDSTACNYDMTATQDDGSCAVVDECGVCG
;
A
#
# COMPACT_ATOMS: atom_id res chain seq x y z
N MET A 1 -20.35 -4.45 41.16
CA MET A 1 -19.47 -3.88 42.19
C MET A 1 -18.72 -2.76 41.51
N LEU A 2 -19.06 -1.50 41.80
CA LEU A 2 -18.30 -0.35 41.32
C LEU A 2 -17.11 -0.17 42.27
N THR A 3 -15.97 -0.77 41.92
CA THR A 3 -14.70 -0.48 42.57
C THR A 3 -14.19 0.85 42.03
N SER A 4 -14.02 1.82 42.93
CA SER A 4 -13.42 3.11 42.67
C SER A 4 -12.00 2.94 42.09
N VAL A 5 -11.83 3.15 40.79
CA VAL A 5 -10.53 3.34 40.14
C VAL A 5 -10.59 4.70 39.47
N SER A 6 -10.35 5.77 40.23
CA SER A 6 -10.49 7.15 39.74
C SER A 6 -9.20 7.98 39.85
N ALA A 7 -8.13 7.45 40.45
CA ALA A 7 -6.92 8.21 40.74
C ALA A 7 -5.73 7.95 39.80
N GLN A 8 -5.84 7.03 38.84
CA GLN A 8 -4.70 6.61 38.02
C GLN A 8 -4.60 7.32 36.66
N TYR A 9 -5.72 7.71 36.06
CA TYR A 9 -5.77 8.35 34.75
C TYR A 9 -6.40 9.74 34.87
N SER A 10 -5.87 10.71 34.13
CA SER A 10 -6.37 12.08 34.12
C SER A 10 -6.36 12.67 32.71
N LEU A 11 -7.17 13.69 32.49
CA LEU A 11 -7.25 14.42 31.23
C LEU A 11 -6.55 15.77 31.40
N THR A 12 -5.52 16.06 30.63
CA THR A 12 -4.91 17.40 30.56
C THR A 12 -5.32 18.08 29.28
N VAL A 13 -5.86 19.28 29.40
CA VAL A 13 -6.20 20.17 28.30
C VAL A 13 -5.23 21.34 28.35
N GLU A 14 -4.30 21.39 27.41
CA GLU A 14 -3.37 22.51 27.26
C GLU A 14 -3.97 23.55 26.31
N SER A 15 -3.78 24.84 26.58
CA SER A 15 -4.17 25.91 25.67
C SER A 15 -2.98 26.74 25.21
N ALA A 16 -2.99 27.11 23.93
CA ALA A 16 -2.00 28.00 23.33
C ALA A 16 -2.68 28.96 22.35
N PRO A 17 -2.20 30.21 22.20
CA PRO A 17 -2.69 31.10 21.16
C PRO A 17 -2.32 30.54 19.77
N ALA A 18 -3.28 30.57 18.84
CA ALA A 18 -3.04 30.22 17.45
C ALA A 18 -2.09 31.26 16.81
N ALA A 19 -1.02 30.78 16.17
CA ALA A 19 0.01 31.57 15.52
C ALA A 19 -0.37 32.01 14.10
N PHE A 20 -1.11 31.18 13.36
CA PHE A 20 -1.49 31.39 11.95
C PHE A 20 -2.96 31.76 11.76
N THR A 21 -3.79 31.56 12.78
CA THR A 21 -5.22 31.84 12.78
C THR A 21 -5.59 32.90 13.83
N PRO A 22 -5.44 34.20 13.53
CA PRO A 22 -5.59 35.25 14.54
C PRO A 22 -6.93 35.22 15.29
N GLY A 23 -6.88 35.38 16.61
CA GLY A 23 -8.06 35.39 17.48
C GLY A 23 -8.57 34.01 17.89
N HIS A 24 -7.87 32.92 17.52
CA HIS A 24 -8.20 31.57 17.95
C HIS A 24 -7.26 31.08 19.07
N THR A 25 -7.76 30.16 19.86
CA THR A 25 -7.02 29.41 20.88
C THR A 25 -7.03 27.93 20.49
N ILE A 26 -5.85 27.32 20.48
CA ILE A 26 -5.65 25.89 20.28
C ILE A 26 -5.78 25.21 21.64
N TYR A 27 -6.68 24.24 21.76
CA TYR A 27 -6.83 23.36 22.91
C TYR A 27 -6.41 21.96 22.53
N ARG A 28 -5.38 21.43 23.19
CA ARG A 28 -4.82 20.12 22.92
C ARG A 28 -5.06 19.17 24.08
N PHE A 29 -5.66 18.03 23.79
CA PHE A 29 -6.18 17.11 24.80
C PHE A 29 -5.27 15.90 24.92
N TYR A 30 -4.78 15.68 26.14
CA TYR A 30 -3.89 14.58 26.51
C TYR A 30 -4.51 13.74 27.59
N VAL A 31 -4.52 12.42 27.39
CA VAL A 31 -4.82 11.48 28.47
C VAL A 31 -3.50 11.08 29.12
N ASN A 32 -3.38 11.36 30.42
CA ASN A 32 -2.24 10.98 31.24
C ASN A 32 -2.43 9.52 31.68
N MET A 33 -1.48 8.69 31.29
CA MET A 33 -1.42 7.26 31.56
C MET A 33 -0.69 6.97 32.88
N ALA A 34 -0.94 5.81 33.48
CA ALA A 34 -0.33 5.44 34.75
C ALA A 34 1.02 4.74 34.57
N ASP A 35 1.20 4.01 33.47
CA ASP A 35 2.40 3.26 33.12
C ASP A 35 2.73 3.39 31.63
N ALA A 36 4.01 3.28 31.27
CA ALA A 36 4.47 3.35 29.88
C ALA A 36 3.97 2.17 29.01
N THR A 37 3.50 1.10 29.63
CA THR A 37 2.95 -0.09 28.97
C THR A 37 1.43 -0.07 28.86
N ASP A 38 0.75 0.93 29.44
CA ASP A 38 -0.69 1.09 29.25
C ASP A 38 -0.99 1.43 27.78
N LYS A 39 -2.05 0.84 27.22
CA LYS A 39 -2.46 1.11 25.84
C LYS A 39 -3.79 1.85 25.79
N PHE A 40 -3.79 3.00 25.13
CA PHE A 40 -4.98 3.78 24.84
C PHE A 40 -5.72 3.19 23.63
N SER A 41 -7.02 2.96 23.76
CA SER A 41 -7.81 2.25 22.75
C SER A 41 -8.71 3.18 21.97
N ALA A 42 -9.55 3.93 22.68
CA ALA A 42 -10.69 4.60 22.07
C ALA A 42 -11.19 5.78 22.91
N VAL A 43 -11.76 6.76 22.22
CA VAL A 43 -12.68 7.75 22.82
C VAL A 43 -14.08 7.42 22.31
N TYR A 44 -15.05 7.32 23.22
CA TYR A 44 -16.38 6.79 22.89
C TYR A 44 -17.51 7.56 23.57
N GLY A 45 -18.72 7.43 23.03
CA GLY A 45 -19.96 7.85 23.70
C GLY A 45 -21.17 7.02 23.26
N ASN A 46 -22.17 6.91 24.13
CA ASN A 46 -23.44 6.22 23.90
C ASN A 46 -24.54 6.79 24.83
N ASP A 47 -25.73 6.16 24.86
CA ASP A 47 -26.88 6.59 25.64
C ASP A 47 -26.74 6.42 27.17
N GLN A 48 -25.72 5.71 27.63
CA GLN A 48 -25.39 5.53 29.05
C GLN A 48 -24.23 6.42 29.50
N GLU A 49 -23.21 6.56 28.66
CA GLU A 49 -22.02 7.37 28.88
C GLU A 49 -21.88 8.37 27.72
N ASN A 50 -22.46 9.55 27.90
CA ASN A 50 -22.49 10.57 26.84
C ASN A 50 -21.10 11.18 26.64
N LEU A 51 -20.60 11.20 25.40
CA LEU A 51 -19.45 12.02 25.03
C LEU A 51 -19.95 13.41 24.66
N ILE A 52 -19.42 14.44 25.31
CA ILE A 52 -19.86 15.83 25.10
C ILE A 52 -18.64 16.71 24.86
N ILE A 53 -18.65 17.47 23.76
CA ILE A 53 -17.66 18.51 23.47
C ILE A 53 -18.40 19.77 23.03
N ASN A 54 -18.34 20.81 23.84
CA ASN A 54 -18.96 22.10 23.58
C ASN A 54 -17.90 23.09 23.10
N THR A 55 -18.15 23.67 21.94
CA THR A 55 -17.36 24.74 21.33
C THR A 55 -18.31 25.84 20.88
N PRO A 56 -18.91 26.62 21.79
CA PRO A 56 -20.04 27.51 21.47
C PRO A 56 -19.74 28.55 20.38
N SER A 57 -18.46 28.87 20.16
CA SER A 57 -18.01 29.83 19.14
C SER A 57 -17.59 29.18 17.82
N GLY A 58 -17.86 27.88 17.65
CA GLY A 58 -17.45 27.07 16.50
C GLY A 58 -15.98 26.63 16.57
N THR A 59 -15.62 25.67 15.74
CA THR A 59 -14.24 25.25 15.54
C THR A 59 -13.68 25.80 14.24
N PHE A 60 -12.36 26.02 14.22
CA PHE A 60 -11.64 26.35 13.00
C PHE A 60 -11.38 25.07 12.23
N ASN A 61 -11.70 25.09 10.93
CA ASN A 61 -11.31 24.07 9.99
C ASN A 61 -10.61 24.64 8.78
N SER A 62 -9.38 24.19 8.51
CA SER A 62 -8.67 24.62 7.30
C SER A 62 -9.36 24.05 6.07
N ILE A 63 -9.52 24.85 5.01
CA ILE A 63 -10.08 24.38 3.74
C ILE A 63 -9.18 23.36 3.02
N TYR A 64 -7.94 23.20 3.49
CA TYR A 64 -6.93 22.32 2.92
C TYR A 64 -6.82 20.98 3.66
N ASN A 65 -7.50 20.80 4.79
CA ASN A 65 -7.65 19.50 5.43
C ASN A 65 -9.14 19.12 5.43
N ALA A 66 -9.49 18.12 4.62
CA ALA A 66 -10.85 17.59 4.54
C ALA A 66 -11.10 16.39 5.47
N GLY A 67 -10.07 15.95 6.19
CA GLY A 67 -10.14 14.83 7.11
C GLY A 67 -10.70 15.22 8.48
N TRP A 68 -11.43 14.29 9.11
CA TRP A 68 -11.88 14.45 10.50
C TRP A 68 -10.77 14.13 11.51
N SER A 69 -9.66 13.53 11.06
CA SER A 69 -8.55 13.07 11.89
C SER A 69 -7.20 13.64 11.45
N ALA A 70 -6.17 13.38 12.25
CA ALA A 70 -4.79 13.80 11.99
C ALA A 70 -4.22 13.25 10.66
N SER A 71 -4.85 12.25 10.04
CA SER A 71 -4.37 11.67 8.77
C SER A 71 -4.33 12.67 7.62
N GLY A 72 -5.16 13.71 7.67
CA GLY A 72 -5.16 14.80 6.69
C GLY A 72 -4.04 15.84 6.87
N LEU A 73 -3.25 15.75 7.96
CA LEU A 73 -2.21 16.73 8.30
C LEU A 73 -0.82 16.26 7.84
N SER A 74 -0.59 16.27 6.53
CA SER A 74 0.74 15.93 6.00
C SER A 74 1.79 16.98 6.41
N PRO A 75 2.91 16.58 7.05
CA PRO A 75 3.98 17.49 7.45
C PRO A 75 4.57 18.30 6.29
N LEU A 76 4.48 17.79 5.06
CA LEU A 76 4.97 18.46 3.86
C LEU A 76 4.13 19.69 3.47
N PHE A 77 2.84 19.71 3.83
CA PHE A 77 1.96 20.84 3.58
C PHE A 77 2.03 21.92 4.64
N LEU A 78 2.49 21.62 5.86
CA LEU A 78 2.61 22.61 6.94
C LEU A 78 3.57 23.77 6.61
N GLY A 79 4.55 23.53 5.73
CA GLY A 79 5.45 24.58 5.24
C GLY A 79 4.82 25.55 4.24
N VAL A 80 3.75 25.12 3.55
CA VAL A 80 3.07 25.88 2.48
C VAL A 80 1.75 26.48 2.99
N PHE A 81 1.02 25.72 3.81
CA PHE A 81 -0.26 26.04 4.42
C PHE A 81 -0.16 25.89 5.95
N PRO A 82 0.50 26.85 6.63
CA PRO A 82 0.81 26.72 8.06
C PRO A 82 -0.43 26.76 8.97
N ASP A 83 -1.56 27.26 8.47
CA ASP A 83 -2.86 27.22 9.17
C ASP A 83 -3.39 25.79 9.36
N MET A 84 -2.95 24.82 8.53
CA MET A 84 -3.33 23.41 8.71
C MET A 84 -2.83 22.81 10.03
N ALA A 85 -1.69 23.29 10.56
CA ALA A 85 -1.19 22.82 11.86
C ALA A 85 -2.14 23.18 13.02
N GLU A 86 -3.00 24.18 12.80
CA GLU A 86 -3.94 24.71 13.78
C GLU A 86 -5.34 24.19 13.55
N ASP A 87 -5.51 23.17 12.71
CA ASP A 87 -6.80 22.60 12.41
C ASP A 87 -7.40 21.85 13.60
N THR A 88 -8.72 21.65 13.56
CA THR A 88 -9.48 20.87 14.54
C THR A 88 -9.63 19.43 14.05
N TYR A 89 -9.09 18.46 14.79
CA TYR A 89 -9.08 17.05 14.39
C TYR A 89 -9.05 16.09 15.58
N ALA A 90 -9.50 14.86 15.34
CA ALA A 90 -9.36 13.74 16.28
C ALA A 90 -8.09 12.93 16.00
N THR A 91 -7.50 12.34 17.03
CA THR A 91 -6.29 11.52 16.89
C THR A 91 -6.20 10.50 18.02
N ILE A 92 -5.27 9.55 17.92
CA ILE A 92 -4.77 8.77 19.05
C ILE A 92 -3.26 8.71 18.89
N GLY A 93 -2.53 9.46 19.71
CA GLY A 93 -1.06 9.43 19.72
C GLY A 93 -0.37 9.99 18.47
N LEU A 94 -1.09 10.65 17.57
CA LEU A 94 -0.53 11.16 16.30
C LEU A 94 -0.73 12.68 16.12
N ASP A 95 0.26 13.30 15.49
CA ASP A 95 0.27 14.71 15.10
C ASP A 95 0.19 14.93 13.58
N GLY A 96 -0.03 13.84 12.85
CA GLY A 96 -0.12 13.77 11.40
C GLY A 96 -0.56 12.36 10.97
N PRO A 97 -0.41 12.00 9.69
CA PRO A 97 -0.68 10.64 9.23
C PRO A 97 0.22 9.61 9.91
N ALA A 98 -0.36 8.45 10.20
CA ALA A 98 0.36 7.32 10.75
C ALA A 98 1.54 6.91 9.85
N SER A 99 2.62 6.43 10.48
CA SER A 99 3.81 5.93 9.78
C SER A 99 4.37 4.68 10.46
N GLY A 100 4.99 3.79 9.69
CA GLY A 100 5.57 2.56 10.22
C GLY A 100 4.53 1.65 10.89
N THR A 101 4.65 1.45 12.20
CA THR A 101 3.76 0.59 13.00
C THR A 101 2.60 1.34 13.67
N ASP A 102 2.48 2.64 13.41
CA ASP A 102 1.34 3.44 13.86
C ASP A 102 0.10 3.18 12.99
N ALA A 103 -1.08 3.48 13.53
CA ALA A 103 -2.33 3.38 12.80
C ALA A 103 -3.16 4.65 12.94
N ASP A 104 -3.73 5.13 11.83
CA ASP A 104 -4.70 6.21 11.86
C ASP A 104 -5.95 5.77 12.63
N PRO A 105 -6.61 6.67 13.38
CA PRO A 105 -7.81 6.32 14.13
C PRO A 105 -8.94 5.91 13.18
N SER A 106 -9.56 4.78 13.45
CA SER A 106 -10.78 4.32 12.79
C SER A 106 -12.01 4.95 13.44
N LEU A 107 -13.06 5.21 12.65
CA LEU A 107 -14.31 5.81 13.14
C LEU A 107 -15.48 4.84 12.99
N VAL A 108 -16.28 4.73 14.05
CA VAL A 108 -17.60 4.09 14.01
C VAL A 108 -18.60 5.08 14.60
N GLU A 109 -19.68 5.37 13.90
CA GLU A 109 -20.70 6.31 14.35
C GLU A 109 -22.10 5.88 13.91
N ASP A 110 -23.09 6.13 14.77
CA ASP A 110 -24.50 5.97 14.44
C ASP A 110 -24.89 6.97 13.33
N ALA A 111 -25.50 6.48 12.26
CA ALA A 111 -26.00 7.32 11.17
C ALA A 111 -27.08 8.33 11.63
N ASN A 112 -27.71 8.11 12.79
CA ASN A 112 -28.71 9.01 13.37
C ASN A 112 -28.11 10.06 14.34
N LEU A 113 -26.79 10.03 14.56
CA LEU A 113 -26.10 10.99 15.40
C LEU A 113 -26.05 12.36 14.70
N LEU A 114 -26.42 13.43 15.42
CA LEU A 114 -26.48 14.79 14.88
C LEU A 114 -25.85 15.80 15.86
N PRO A 115 -24.72 16.46 15.51
CA PRO A 115 -23.84 16.16 14.37
C PRO A 115 -23.11 14.82 14.54
N THR A 116 -22.78 14.15 13.44
CA THR A 116 -21.86 12.99 13.45
C THR A 116 -20.47 13.44 13.93
N ILE A 117 -19.66 12.53 14.46
CA ILE A 117 -18.29 12.83 14.93
C ILE A 117 -17.48 13.40 13.76
N SER A 118 -17.53 12.73 12.61
CA SER A 118 -16.88 13.20 11.38
C SER A 118 -17.30 14.63 11.01
N SER A 119 -18.60 14.92 11.04
CA SER A 119 -19.11 16.24 10.66
C SER A 119 -18.73 17.35 11.65
N TYR A 120 -18.58 17.04 12.94
CA TYR A 120 -18.15 18.00 13.94
C TYR A 120 -16.72 18.49 13.67
N PHE A 121 -15.81 17.55 13.35
CA PHE A 121 -14.41 17.86 13.07
C PHE A 121 -14.16 18.46 11.69
N VAL A 122 -15.09 18.35 10.73
CA VAL A 122 -14.89 18.88 9.36
C VAL A 122 -15.68 20.18 9.09
N ASN A 123 -16.81 20.40 9.77
CA ASN A 123 -17.75 21.48 9.43
C ASN A 123 -17.87 22.59 10.49
N GLY A 124 -16.82 22.86 11.27
CA GLY A 124 -16.85 23.95 12.26
C GLY A 124 -17.85 23.70 13.38
N GLY A 125 -17.88 22.49 13.94
CA GLY A 125 -18.86 22.05 14.93
C GLY A 125 -18.92 22.93 16.18
N THR A 126 -20.13 23.13 16.71
CA THR A 126 -20.36 23.94 17.94
C THR A 126 -20.70 23.10 19.17
N ASN A 127 -21.21 21.89 18.95
CA ASN A 127 -21.55 20.93 19.99
C ASN A 127 -21.48 19.52 19.38
N LEU A 128 -20.67 18.65 19.95
CA LEU A 128 -20.69 17.21 19.73
C LEU A 128 -21.33 16.55 20.95
N SER A 129 -22.40 15.77 20.73
CA SER A 129 -23.08 15.04 21.80
C SER A 129 -23.40 13.61 21.33
N VAL A 130 -22.51 12.68 21.63
CA VAL A 130 -22.68 11.26 21.29
C VAL A 130 -23.49 10.58 22.40
N ASN A 131 -24.79 10.43 22.15
CA ASN A 131 -25.76 9.97 23.15
C ASN A 131 -26.81 8.98 22.58
N THR A 132 -26.58 8.43 21.39
CA THR A 132 -27.48 7.44 20.80
C THR A 132 -27.19 6.05 21.36
N LEU A 133 -28.14 5.12 21.21
CA LEU A 133 -27.99 3.74 21.68
C LEU A 133 -26.80 3.01 21.02
N THR A 134 -26.58 3.23 19.72
CA THR A 134 -25.42 2.69 19.00
C THR A 134 -24.15 3.45 19.36
N GLY A 135 -24.28 4.76 19.60
CA GLY A 135 -23.20 5.63 20.01
C GLY A 135 -22.24 5.99 18.87
N GLY A 136 -21.01 6.27 19.24
CA GLY A 136 -19.93 6.59 18.32
C GLY A 136 -18.59 6.52 19.04
N SER A 137 -17.54 6.22 18.29
CA SER A 137 -16.19 6.01 18.81
C SER A 137 -15.16 6.21 17.73
N TRP A 138 -14.05 6.88 18.06
CA TRP A 138 -12.82 6.75 17.28
C TRP A 138 -11.79 5.96 18.08
N TYR A 139 -11.13 5.01 17.42
CA TYR A 139 -10.30 4.02 18.08
C TYR A 139 -9.12 3.54 17.22
N VAL A 140 -8.12 2.98 17.89
CA VAL A 140 -7.03 2.22 17.27
C VAL A 140 -7.02 0.82 17.85
N LEU A 141 -6.52 -0.16 17.10
CA LEU A 141 -6.38 -1.52 17.61
C LEU A 141 -5.25 -1.57 18.64
N ASN A 142 -5.34 -2.51 19.59
CA ASN A 142 -4.32 -2.73 20.62
C ASN A 142 -2.95 -3.13 20.03
N THR A 143 -2.85 -3.39 18.73
CA THR A 143 -1.60 -3.66 18.00
C THR A 143 -0.89 -2.38 17.55
N ALA A 144 -1.58 -1.24 17.47
CA ALA A 144 -1.01 0.02 17.02
C ALA A 144 0.06 0.53 18.00
N ALA A 145 1.16 1.07 17.47
CA ALA A 145 2.26 1.57 18.28
C ALA A 145 1.93 2.93 18.94
N ASN A 146 1.25 3.82 18.23
CA ASN A 146 0.69 5.09 18.71
C ASN A 146 -0.39 4.97 19.80
N ALA A 147 -0.80 3.75 20.16
CA ALA A 147 -1.63 3.50 21.34
C ALA A 147 -0.84 3.61 22.67
N LEU A 148 0.49 3.55 22.62
CA LEU A 148 1.35 3.72 23.80
C LEU A 148 1.55 5.21 24.12
N PRO A 149 1.71 5.58 25.40
CA PRO A 149 1.99 6.95 25.75
C PRO A 149 3.37 7.43 25.30
N ASP A 150 3.50 8.74 25.15
CA ASP A 150 4.77 9.44 24.93
C ASP A 150 5.72 9.34 26.15
N ALA A 151 6.91 9.93 26.02
CA ALA A 151 7.91 9.95 27.10
C ALA A 151 7.44 10.62 28.41
N ASN A 152 6.36 11.41 28.35
CA ASN A 152 5.75 12.08 29.50
C ASN A 152 4.56 11.30 30.06
N LEU A 153 4.34 10.06 29.62
CA LEU A 153 3.18 9.23 29.94
C LEU A 153 1.85 9.82 29.42
N ARG A 154 1.84 10.47 28.24
CA ARG A 154 0.65 11.12 27.68
C ARG A 154 0.30 10.60 26.30
N VAL A 155 -1.00 10.51 26.02
CA VAL A 155 -1.53 10.21 24.67
C VAL A 155 -2.39 11.39 24.22
N VAL A 156 -2.04 12.01 23.10
CA VAL A 156 -2.89 13.03 22.48
C VAL A 156 -4.12 12.37 21.86
N ILE A 157 -5.30 12.93 22.11
CA ILE A 157 -6.57 12.34 21.63
C ILE A 157 -7.36 13.25 20.68
N MET A 158 -7.10 14.55 20.69
CA MET A 158 -7.66 15.53 19.76
C MET A 158 -7.00 16.89 19.93
N GLN A 159 -7.14 17.72 18.90
CA GLN A 159 -6.86 19.14 18.92
C GLN A 159 -8.13 19.90 18.50
N ILE A 160 -8.48 20.95 19.24
CA ILE A 160 -9.62 21.82 18.95
C ILE A 160 -9.12 23.25 18.89
N THR A 161 -9.32 23.90 17.75
CA THR A 161 -9.00 25.32 17.60
C THR A 161 -10.30 26.11 17.53
N THR A 162 -10.49 27.06 18.45
CA THR A 162 -11.74 27.83 18.56
C THR A 162 -11.44 29.26 19.02
N PRO A 163 -12.22 30.27 18.59
CA PRO A 163 -12.10 31.63 19.13
C PRO A 163 -12.70 31.78 20.54
N GLY A 164 -13.29 30.72 21.10
CA GLY A 164 -13.94 30.72 22.41
C GLY A 164 -13.36 29.73 23.42
N THR A 165 -14.23 29.27 24.31
CA THR A 165 -13.92 28.24 25.33
C THR A 165 -14.36 26.87 24.87
N VAL A 166 -13.78 25.84 25.49
CA VAL A 166 -14.18 24.43 25.31
C VAL A 166 -14.56 23.82 26.66
N ASP A 167 -15.66 23.08 26.71
CA ASP A 167 -16.10 22.36 27.91
C ASP A 167 -16.82 21.07 27.53
N GLY A 168 -16.95 20.11 28.46
CA GLY A 168 -17.64 18.87 28.16
C GLY A 168 -17.28 17.69 29.04
N ILE A 169 -17.50 16.50 28.51
CA ILE A 169 -17.22 15.21 29.14
C ILE A 169 -16.53 14.33 28.09
N ILE A 170 -15.33 13.85 28.41
CA ILE A 170 -14.60 12.88 27.57
C ILE A 170 -14.71 11.50 28.22
N ASN A 171 -15.16 10.50 27.46
CA ASN A 171 -15.10 9.11 27.88
C ASN A 171 -14.10 8.36 27.02
N PHE A 172 -13.19 7.62 27.66
CA PHE A 172 -12.12 6.92 26.98
C PHE A 172 -11.86 5.55 27.58
N GLN A 173 -11.24 4.70 26.77
CA GLN A 173 -10.90 3.32 27.11
C GLN A 173 -9.38 3.11 27.11
N VAL A 174 -8.88 2.49 28.17
CA VAL A 174 -7.48 2.10 28.35
C VAL A 174 -7.38 0.61 28.68
N PHE A 175 -6.32 -0.03 28.19
CA PHE A 175 -5.89 -1.37 28.60
C PHE A 175 -4.65 -1.25 29.49
N PRO A 176 -4.80 -1.39 30.83
CA PRO A 176 -3.67 -1.37 31.75
C PRO A 176 -2.64 -2.43 31.38
N LEU A 177 -1.37 -2.06 31.34
CA LEU A 177 -0.24 -2.94 30.97
C LEU A 177 -0.42 -3.62 29.59
N GLY A 178 -1.28 -3.09 28.72
CA GLY A 178 -1.58 -3.64 27.40
C GLY A 178 -2.42 -4.93 27.40
N VAL A 179 -2.95 -5.33 28.57
CA VAL A 179 -3.74 -6.57 28.71
C VAL A 179 -5.20 -6.31 28.33
N GLY A 180 -5.63 -6.84 27.18
CA GLY A 180 -6.98 -6.62 26.65
C GLY A 180 -8.13 -7.02 27.58
N ALA A 181 -7.90 -7.99 28.48
CA ALA A 181 -8.90 -8.45 29.44
C ALA A 181 -9.18 -7.45 30.59
N ASP A 182 -8.21 -6.55 30.87
CA ASP A 182 -8.25 -5.64 32.02
C ASP A 182 -8.78 -4.24 31.64
N GLN A 183 -9.56 -4.15 30.57
CA GLN A 183 -10.06 -2.89 30.03
C GLN A 183 -10.70 -1.99 31.11
N GLN A 184 -10.34 -0.71 31.09
CA GLN A 184 -10.94 0.32 31.93
C GLN A 184 -11.59 1.39 31.07
N GLN A 185 -12.75 1.84 31.52
CA GLN A 185 -13.57 2.86 30.89
C GLN A 185 -13.73 4.01 31.89
N ILE A 186 -13.33 5.21 31.46
CA ILE A 186 -13.18 6.36 32.34
C ILE A 186 -13.87 7.56 31.71
N SER A 187 -14.68 8.26 32.50
CA SER A 187 -15.43 9.46 32.09
C SER A 187 -14.91 10.66 32.89
N ILE A 188 -14.39 11.69 32.21
CA ILE A 188 -13.83 12.88 32.85
C ILE A 188 -14.53 14.15 32.33
N PRO A 189 -15.22 14.90 33.22
CA PRO A 189 -15.71 16.23 32.87
C PRO A 189 -14.56 17.23 32.87
N PHE A 190 -14.59 18.17 31.93
CA PHE A 190 -13.59 19.23 31.81
C PHE A 190 -14.26 20.58 31.49
N ASN A 191 -13.58 21.66 31.84
CA ASN A 191 -14.02 23.01 31.52
C ASN A 191 -12.79 23.90 31.33
N GLY A 192 -12.49 24.24 30.07
CA GLY A 192 -11.30 24.97 29.68
C GLY A 192 -10.01 24.16 29.78
N ALA A 193 -8.89 24.88 29.86
CA ALA A 193 -7.56 24.30 30.04
C ALA A 193 -7.33 23.89 31.51
N GLY A 194 -6.57 22.83 31.73
CA GLY A 194 -6.25 22.29 33.04
C GLY A 194 -6.13 20.77 33.04
N THR A 195 -5.77 20.19 34.18
CA THR A 195 -5.77 18.73 34.38
C THR A 195 -7.00 18.34 35.19
N PHE A 196 -7.75 17.34 34.73
CA PHE A 196 -9.03 16.91 35.28
C PHE A 196 -8.99 15.42 35.62
N THR A 197 -9.70 15.01 36.67
CA THR A 197 -9.82 13.60 37.08
C THR A 197 -11.29 13.19 37.14
N ALA A 198 -11.58 11.89 37.16
CA ALA A 198 -12.95 11.37 37.23
C ALA A 198 -13.73 11.78 38.52
N GLY A 199 -13.07 12.42 39.49
CA GLY A 199 -13.68 13.00 40.69
C GLY A 199 -14.13 14.48 40.56
N GLY A 200 -14.00 15.08 39.38
CA GLY A 200 -14.19 16.52 39.17
C GLY A 200 -12.87 17.30 39.20
N ALA A 201 -12.93 18.57 38.81
CA ALA A 201 -11.77 19.45 38.69
C ALA A 201 -10.87 19.40 39.95
N PRO A 202 -9.54 19.53 39.81
CA PRO A 202 -8.69 19.77 40.98
C PRO A 202 -9.20 21.03 41.69
N ALA A 203 -9.07 21.04 43.01
CA ALA A 203 -9.24 22.26 43.79
C ALA A 203 -8.40 23.38 43.18
N ASP A 204 -8.91 24.61 43.22
CA ASP A 204 -8.18 25.81 42.82
C ASP A 204 -6.72 25.71 43.27
N VAL A 205 -5.79 25.76 42.31
CA VAL A 205 -4.37 25.78 42.64
C VAL A 205 -4.10 27.18 43.18
N LEU A 206 -4.08 27.28 44.51
CA LEU A 206 -3.80 28.49 45.26
C LEU A 206 -2.31 28.83 45.11
N GLY A 207 -2.01 30.00 44.57
CA GLY A 207 -0.65 30.49 44.37
C GLY A 207 -0.63 31.85 43.69
N CYS A 208 0.55 32.48 43.58
CA CYS A 208 0.64 33.83 43.02
C CYS A 208 0.37 33.84 41.50
N THR A 209 -0.65 34.59 41.06
CA THR A 209 -1.05 34.72 39.64
C THR A 209 -0.41 35.91 38.90
N ASP A 210 0.32 36.76 39.60
CA ASP A 210 0.99 37.93 39.00
C ASP A 210 2.32 37.52 38.35
N MET A 211 2.38 37.60 37.01
CA MET A 211 3.56 37.25 36.22
C MET A 211 4.82 38.10 36.52
N THR A 212 4.67 39.19 37.28
CA THR A 212 5.77 40.07 37.68
C THR A 212 6.31 39.76 39.08
N ALA A 213 5.63 38.88 39.83
CA ALA A 213 6.09 38.41 41.13
C ALA A 213 7.17 37.33 40.99
N CYS A 214 8.09 37.27 41.95
CA CYS A 214 9.22 36.33 41.90
C CYS A 214 8.86 34.90 42.32
N ASN A 215 7.68 34.70 42.92
CA ASN A 215 7.08 33.41 43.24
C ASN A 215 5.82 33.16 42.40
N TYR A 216 5.75 33.76 41.20
CA TYR A 216 4.70 33.47 40.23
C TYR A 216 4.61 31.96 39.97
N ASP A 217 3.39 31.43 40.10
CA ASP A 217 3.09 30.04 39.80
C ASP A 217 2.20 29.99 38.55
N ALA A 218 2.76 29.46 37.46
CA ALA A 218 2.06 29.32 36.18
C ALA A 218 0.90 28.31 36.24
N ALA A 219 0.87 27.42 37.25
CA ALA A 219 -0.20 26.47 37.47
C ALA A 219 -1.32 27.01 38.38
N ALA A 220 -1.14 28.18 39.01
CA ALA A 220 -2.13 28.74 39.92
C ALA A 220 -3.36 29.28 39.19
N THR A 221 -4.55 28.85 39.62
CA THR A 221 -5.84 29.25 39.05
C THR A 221 -6.58 30.28 39.92
N LEU A 222 -6.11 30.50 41.16
CA LEU A 222 -6.67 31.47 42.10
C LEU A 222 -5.56 32.10 42.97
N ASP A 223 -5.48 33.43 43.00
CA ASP A 223 -4.52 34.17 43.82
C ASP A 223 -4.79 34.01 45.32
N ASP A 224 -3.83 33.46 46.05
CA ASP A 224 -3.89 33.26 47.50
C ASP A 224 -3.31 34.44 48.30
N GLY A 225 -2.86 35.50 47.60
CA GLY A 225 -2.27 36.70 48.19
C GLY A 225 -0.81 36.55 48.61
N THR A 226 -0.14 35.47 48.18
CA THR A 226 1.28 35.22 48.53
C THR A 226 2.28 35.86 47.56
N CYS A 227 1.85 36.64 46.57
CA CYS A 227 2.73 37.30 45.61
C CYS A 227 3.84 38.12 46.29
N ALA A 228 5.09 37.78 46.00
CA ALA A 228 6.29 38.37 46.57
C ALA A 228 7.13 39.07 45.49
N VAL A 229 7.89 40.08 45.93
CA VAL A 229 8.85 40.82 45.11
C VAL A 229 10.27 40.43 45.49
N LEU A 230 11.21 40.55 44.54
CA LEU A 230 12.64 40.38 44.82
C LEU A 230 13.10 41.49 45.78
N ASP A 231 13.83 41.10 46.83
CA ASP A 231 14.53 42.06 47.68
C ASP A 231 15.85 42.51 47.03
N GLU A 232 16.57 43.41 47.71
CA GLU A 232 17.86 43.96 47.27
C GLU A 232 18.98 42.91 47.14
N CYS A 233 18.73 41.68 47.60
CA CYS A 233 19.62 40.53 47.50
C CYS A 233 19.19 39.51 46.46
N GLY A 234 18.13 39.79 45.70
CA GLY A 234 17.60 38.88 44.69
C GLY A 234 16.90 37.67 45.28
N VAL A 235 16.52 37.70 46.56
CA VAL A 235 15.77 36.63 47.22
C VAL A 235 14.29 36.99 47.22
N CYS A 236 13.46 36.04 46.78
CA CYS A 236 12.02 36.26 46.69
C CYS A 236 11.38 36.32 48.08
N GLY A 237 10.78 37.46 48.44
CA GLY A 237 10.17 37.66 49.76
C GLY A 237 11.17 37.75 50.93
N GLY A 238 12.44 38.03 50.64
CA GLY A 238 13.49 38.18 51.64
C GLY A 238 13.45 39.51 52.40
N THR A 239 14.27 39.63 53.44
CA THR A 239 14.35 40.81 54.31
C THR A 239 15.34 41.89 53.83
N GLY A 240 15.96 41.71 52.66
CA GLY A 240 17.03 42.56 52.13
C GLY A 240 18.37 42.39 52.86
N ILE A 241 19.30 43.31 52.60
CA ILE A 241 20.62 43.34 53.26
C ILE A 241 20.43 43.60 54.77
N PRO A 242 20.90 42.71 55.65
CA PRO A 242 20.79 42.90 57.10
C PRO A 242 21.44 44.21 57.55
N ALA A 243 20.83 44.88 58.52
CA ALA A 243 21.32 46.17 59.00
C ALA A 243 22.72 46.06 59.63
N GLY A 244 23.73 46.60 58.94
CA GLY A 244 25.14 46.56 59.34
C GLY A 244 26.07 45.94 58.29
N ASP A 245 25.51 45.23 57.32
CA ASP A 245 26.25 44.55 56.27
C ASP A 245 26.26 45.38 54.99
N CYS A 246 27.29 45.18 54.16
CA CYS A 246 27.50 45.91 52.91
C CYS A 246 27.22 45.06 51.66
N ASP A 247 26.95 43.75 51.82
CA ASP A 247 26.44 42.86 50.77
C ASP A 247 25.52 41.77 51.34
N CYS A 248 24.97 40.95 50.45
CA CYS A 248 24.03 39.88 50.77
C CYS A 248 24.67 38.62 51.36
N ASN A 249 26.00 38.59 51.49
CA ASN A 249 26.75 37.50 52.10
C ASN A 249 27.09 37.77 53.57
N GLY A 250 26.61 38.90 54.11
CA GLY A 250 26.91 39.32 55.48
C GLY A 250 28.30 39.93 55.65
N ASN A 251 28.92 40.40 54.57
CA ASN A 251 30.20 41.08 54.66
C ASN A 251 30.03 42.47 55.27
N GLN A 252 31.01 42.89 56.07
CA GLN A 252 31.07 44.24 56.62
C GLN A 252 32.16 45.05 55.91
N LEU A 253 32.00 46.37 55.94
CA LEU A 253 32.95 47.29 55.35
C LEU A 253 34.30 47.18 56.11
N ASP A 254 35.39 46.97 55.39
CA ASP A 254 36.72 47.02 55.99
C ASP A 254 37.12 48.46 56.40
N ALA A 255 38.25 48.61 57.09
CA ALA A 255 38.74 49.91 57.55
C ALA A 255 39.12 50.89 56.41
N LEU A 256 39.12 50.44 55.16
CA LEU A 256 39.36 51.23 53.95
C LEU A 256 38.05 51.52 53.17
N GLY A 257 36.91 51.05 53.67
CA GLY A 257 35.61 51.30 53.07
C GLY A 257 35.23 50.33 51.94
N VAL A 258 35.91 49.18 51.82
CA VAL A 258 35.62 48.17 50.80
C VAL A 258 34.85 47.01 51.42
N CYS A 259 33.73 46.64 50.81
CA CYS A 259 32.97 45.48 51.22
C CYS A 259 33.73 44.21 50.81
N GLY A 260 34.22 43.43 51.79
CA GLY A 260 34.93 42.16 51.53
C GLY A 260 36.36 42.28 50.95
N GLY A 261 37.12 43.34 51.28
CA GLY A 261 38.47 43.56 50.74
C GLY A 261 39.52 42.49 51.13
N ALA A 262 40.34 42.07 50.17
CA ALA A 262 41.37 41.02 50.33
C ALA A 262 42.76 41.56 50.71
N CYS A 263 43.45 40.85 51.62
CA CYS A 263 44.86 41.07 51.93
C CYS A 263 45.73 40.11 51.09
N ALA A 264 46.65 40.63 50.27
CA ALA A 264 47.38 39.86 49.25
C ALA A 264 48.55 38.98 49.77
N ALA A 265 48.46 38.43 50.99
CA ALA A 265 49.51 37.55 51.55
C ALA A 265 48.99 36.51 52.58
N ASP A 266 47.79 35.96 52.41
CA ASP A 266 47.25 34.86 53.24
C ASP A 266 46.82 33.69 52.34
N VAL A 267 47.70 32.70 52.17
CA VAL A 267 47.55 31.66 51.13
C VAL A 267 46.65 30.50 51.57
N ASP A 268 46.38 30.31 52.87
CA ASP A 268 45.42 29.30 53.35
C ASP A 268 44.10 29.89 53.89
N GLY A 269 43.99 31.23 53.93
CA GLY A 269 42.72 31.93 54.05
C GLY A 269 42.11 31.91 55.45
N ASN A 270 42.95 31.83 56.48
CA ASN A 270 42.49 31.78 57.88
C ASN A 270 42.54 33.13 58.62
N GLY A 271 43.07 34.18 57.99
CA GLY A 271 43.09 35.55 58.51
C GLY A 271 44.35 35.95 59.29
N VAL A 272 45.44 35.15 59.29
CA VAL A 272 46.75 35.51 59.89
C VAL A 272 47.92 35.03 59.00
N CYS A 273 48.92 35.89 58.72
CA CYS A 273 50.03 35.59 57.80
C CYS A 273 51.27 34.92 58.48
N ASP A 274 51.82 33.86 57.83
CA ASP A 274 53.26 33.49 57.63
C ASP A 274 53.82 32.10 58.09
N ASN A 275 54.41 31.38 57.11
CA ASN A 275 55.77 30.78 56.95
C ASN A 275 56.36 29.70 57.91
N ALA A 276 56.34 28.40 57.50
CA ALA A 276 57.51 27.48 57.32
C ALA A 276 57.10 25.99 57.14
N GLU A 277 57.27 25.40 55.95
CA GLU A 277 57.17 23.93 55.71
C GLU A 277 58.34 23.43 54.83
N ILE A 278 58.98 22.32 55.22
CA ILE A 278 60.01 21.62 54.44
C ILE A 278 59.39 20.35 53.85
N LEU A 279 59.30 20.29 52.52
CA LEU A 279 58.68 19.20 51.76
C LEU A 279 59.68 18.06 51.49
N GLY A 280 59.23 16.80 51.66
CA GLY A 280 59.99 15.59 51.29
C GLY A 280 59.36 14.29 51.81
N CYS A 281 59.83 13.13 51.33
CA CYS A 281 59.24 11.82 51.66
C CYS A 281 59.31 11.49 53.17
N MET A 282 58.15 11.29 53.81
CA MET A 282 58.03 11.00 55.25
C MET A 282 57.91 9.50 55.60
N ASP A 283 57.86 8.60 54.61
CA ASP A 283 57.77 7.16 54.85
C ASP A 283 59.15 6.53 55.11
N SER A 284 59.39 6.11 56.36
CA SER A 284 60.65 5.48 56.79
C SER A 284 61.01 4.15 56.11
N THR A 285 60.10 3.56 55.33
CA THR A 285 60.32 2.33 54.55
C THR A 285 60.63 2.60 53.07
N ALA A 286 60.43 3.84 52.60
CA ALA A 286 60.81 4.26 51.26
C ALA A 286 62.33 4.42 51.15
N CYS A 287 62.88 4.10 49.98
CA CYS A 287 64.34 4.12 49.78
C CYS A 287 64.92 5.54 49.63
N ASN A 288 64.08 6.56 49.53
CA ASN A 288 64.44 7.99 49.51
C ASN A 288 63.84 8.78 50.69
N TYR A 289 63.57 8.12 51.82
CA TYR A 289 63.09 8.75 53.05
C TYR A 289 63.99 9.90 53.53
N ASP A 290 63.40 11.07 53.81
CA ASP A 290 64.09 12.23 54.39
C ASP A 290 63.56 12.52 55.81
N MET A 291 64.44 12.34 56.80
CA MET A 291 64.09 12.55 58.21
C MET A 291 63.89 14.02 58.62
N THR A 292 64.10 14.98 57.71
CA THR A 292 63.98 16.42 57.95
C THR A 292 62.73 17.04 57.32
N ALA A 293 61.98 16.27 56.52
CA ALA A 293 60.71 16.69 55.97
C ALA A 293 59.65 16.88 57.06
N THR A 294 58.82 17.92 56.93
CA THR A 294 57.69 18.23 57.84
C THR A 294 56.33 18.03 57.17
N GLN A 295 56.29 17.84 55.86
CA GLN A 295 55.10 17.49 55.08
C GLN A 295 55.50 16.62 53.88
N ASP A 296 54.75 15.55 53.64
CA ASP A 296 54.98 14.60 52.54
C ASP A 296 54.49 15.22 51.23
N ASP A 297 55.40 15.35 50.26
CA ASP A 297 55.11 15.88 48.93
C ASP A 297 54.75 14.77 47.91
N GLY A 298 54.60 13.53 48.38
CA GLY A 298 54.29 12.37 47.55
C GLY A 298 55.51 11.83 46.79
N SER A 299 56.74 12.25 47.15
CA SER A 299 57.97 11.81 46.48
C SER A 299 58.47 10.42 46.92
N CYS A 300 57.78 9.70 47.82
CA CYS A 300 58.23 8.41 48.33
C CYS A 300 58.34 7.32 47.24
N ALA A 301 59.53 6.72 47.12
CA ALA A 301 59.86 5.72 46.11
C ALA A 301 60.20 4.35 46.71
N VAL A 302 59.92 3.29 45.94
CA VAL A 302 60.26 1.89 46.26
C VAL A 302 61.43 1.41 45.41
N VAL A 303 62.16 0.40 45.91
CA VAL A 303 63.24 -0.24 45.17
C VAL A 303 62.65 -1.17 44.11
N ASP A 304 63.05 -1.00 42.86
CA ASP A 304 62.60 -1.86 41.75
C ASP A 304 63.34 -3.21 41.71
N GLU A 305 62.95 -4.10 40.80
CA GLU A 305 63.53 -5.43 40.61
C GLU A 305 65.02 -5.41 40.20
N CYS A 306 65.55 -4.25 39.83
CA CYS A 306 66.96 -4.02 39.51
C CYS A 306 67.75 -3.39 40.67
N GLY A 307 67.10 -3.17 41.82
CA GLY A 307 67.73 -2.66 43.03
C GLY A 307 67.88 -1.14 43.05
N VAL A 308 67.20 -0.39 42.16
CA VAL A 308 67.29 1.08 42.07
C VAL A 308 66.05 1.72 42.69
N CYS A 309 66.27 2.73 43.53
CA CYS A 309 65.20 3.48 44.18
C CYS A 309 64.44 4.36 43.17
N GLY A 310 63.15 4.07 42.93
CA GLY A 310 62.32 4.81 41.96
C GLY A 310 62.66 4.51 40.49
N GLY A 311 63.33 3.39 40.21
CA GLY A 311 63.65 2.96 38.84
C GLY A 311 62.44 2.39 38.10
N THR A 312 62.58 2.24 36.77
CA THR A 312 61.51 1.75 35.88
C THR A 312 61.45 0.22 35.78
N GLY A 313 62.26 -0.52 36.56
CA GLY A 313 62.39 -1.97 36.45
C GLY A 313 63.15 -2.43 35.19
N ILE A 314 63.07 -3.74 34.90
CA ILE A 314 63.62 -4.32 33.66
C ILE A 314 62.77 -3.80 32.47
N PRO A 315 63.36 -3.15 31.46
CA PRO A 315 62.63 -2.67 30.29
C PRO A 315 61.87 -3.79 29.58
N ALA A 316 60.67 -3.49 29.08
CA ALA A 316 59.83 -4.47 28.40
C ALA A 316 60.53 -5.03 27.14
N GLY A 317 60.85 -6.32 27.17
CA GLY A 317 61.59 -7.03 26.10
C GLY A 317 62.96 -7.56 26.54
N ASP A 318 63.48 -7.10 27.68
CA ASP A 318 64.79 -7.48 28.18
C ASP A 318 64.69 -8.57 29.27
N CYS A 319 65.70 -9.42 29.37
CA CYS A 319 65.78 -10.55 30.30
C CYS A 319 66.72 -10.31 31.49
N ASP A 320 67.45 -9.19 31.54
CA ASP A 320 68.20 -8.73 32.72
C ASP A 320 68.28 -7.18 32.82
N CYS A 321 68.76 -6.69 33.96
CA CYS A 321 68.91 -5.26 34.25
C CYS A 321 70.03 -4.55 33.45
N ASN A 322 70.75 -5.28 32.58
CA ASN A 322 71.76 -4.71 31.70
C ASN A 322 71.25 -4.51 30.27
N GLY A 323 69.97 -4.84 30.00
CA GLY A 323 69.34 -4.68 28.69
C GLY A 323 69.64 -5.82 27.72
N ASN A 324 69.99 -7.01 28.22
CA ASN A 324 70.17 -8.18 27.36
C ASN A 324 68.81 -8.79 26.99
N GLN A 325 68.68 -9.35 25.79
CA GLN A 325 67.48 -10.07 25.35
C GLN A 325 67.72 -11.58 25.29
N LEU A 326 66.62 -12.33 25.36
CA LEU A 326 66.63 -13.80 25.31
C LEU A 326 66.96 -14.24 23.88
N ASP A 327 67.94 -15.15 23.70
CA ASP A 327 68.16 -15.76 22.39
C ASP A 327 67.07 -16.80 22.05
N ALA A 328 67.06 -17.29 20.81
CA ALA A 328 66.06 -18.24 20.32
C ALA A 328 66.06 -19.61 21.05
N LEU A 329 67.01 -19.85 21.96
CA LEU A 329 67.07 -21.05 22.82
C LEU A 329 66.67 -20.75 24.27
N GLY A 330 66.26 -19.52 24.58
CA GLY A 330 65.79 -19.11 25.89
C GLY A 330 66.88 -18.70 26.88
N VAL A 331 68.10 -18.38 26.40
CA VAL A 331 69.23 -17.96 27.25
C VAL A 331 69.47 -16.46 27.13
N CYS A 332 69.53 -15.76 28.26
CA CYS A 332 69.80 -14.33 28.30
C CYS A 332 71.27 -14.05 27.94
N GLY A 333 71.53 -13.44 26.76
CA GLY A 333 72.87 -13.06 26.30
C GLY A 333 73.73 -14.16 25.65
N GLY A 334 73.14 -15.22 25.07
CA GLY A 334 73.86 -16.28 24.35
C GLY A 334 74.22 -15.92 22.89
N ALA A 335 75.17 -16.66 22.28
CA ALA A 335 75.61 -16.48 20.90
C ALA A 335 75.36 -17.74 20.04
N CYS A 336 74.60 -17.63 18.94
CA CYS A 336 74.37 -18.71 17.96
C CYS A 336 75.50 -18.71 16.90
N ALA A 337 76.30 -19.78 16.85
CA ALA A 337 77.47 -19.89 15.97
C ALA A 337 77.16 -20.53 14.58
N ALA A 338 75.90 -20.61 14.17
CA ALA A 338 75.48 -21.22 12.89
C ALA A 338 74.23 -20.55 12.30
N ASP A 339 74.24 -19.22 12.22
CA ASP A 339 73.35 -18.40 11.39
C ASP A 339 74.17 -17.96 10.16
N VAL A 340 74.15 -18.78 9.10
CA VAL A 340 75.05 -18.61 7.95
C VAL A 340 74.62 -17.46 7.04
N ASP A 341 73.33 -17.11 7.02
CA ASP A 341 72.79 -16.02 6.20
C ASP A 341 72.52 -14.71 6.98
N GLY A 342 72.66 -14.74 8.31
CA GLY A 342 72.67 -13.57 9.19
C GLY A 342 71.28 -13.01 9.48
N ASN A 343 70.23 -13.82 9.37
CA ASN A 343 68.84 -13.37 9.49
C ASN A 343 68.27 -13.49 10.93
N GLY A 344 69.06 -14.00 11.88
CA GLY A 344 68.68 -14.10 13.29
C GLY A 344 67.93 -15.38 13.68
N VAL A 345 67.81 -16.36 12.78
CA VAL A 345 67.27 -17.70 13.04
C VAL A 345 68.35 -18.75 12.76
N CYS A 346 68.56 -19.71 13.66
CA CYS A 346 69.61 -20.74 13.48
C CYS A 346 69.17 -21.81 12.44
N ASP A 347 70.02 -22.14 11.46
CA ASP A 347 69.73 -22.91 10.23
C ASP A 347 69.16 -24.34 10.39
N ASN A 348 68.97 -24.89 11.60
CA ASN A 348 68.54 -26.28 11.79
C ASN A 348 67.02 -26.48 11.96
N ALA A 349 66.20 -25.46 11.70
CA ALA A 349 64.75 -25.48 11.88
C ALA A 349 63.92 -24.86 10.73
N GLU A 350 64.43 -24.81 9.49
CA GLU A 350 63.65 -24.32 8.34
C GLU A 350 62.70 -25.38 7.77
N ILE A 351 61.41 -25.05 7.69
CA ILE A 351 60.37 -25.83 7.00
C ILE A 351 59.94 -25.04 5.76
N LEU A 352 60.23 -25.59 4.57
CA LEU A 352 59.87 -24.98 3.28
C LEU A 352 58.39 -25.26 2.93
N GLY A 353 57.68 -24.23 2.44
CA GLY A 353 56.33 -24.37 1.86
C GLY A 353 55.58 -23.04 1.74
N CYS A 354 54.44 -23.04 1.06
CA CYS A 354 53.66 -21.83 0.81
C CYS A 354 53.19 -21.12 2.11
N MET A 355 53.61 -19.85 2.28
CA MET A 355 53.28 -19.01 3.44
C MET A 355 52.06 -18.09 3.23
N ASP A 356 51.50 -18.05 2.01
CA ASP A 356 50.30 -17.25 1.71
C ASP A 356 49.03 -17.97 2.20
N SER A 357 48.38 -17.42 3.22
CA SER A 357 47.14 -17.96 3.81
C SER A 357 45.95 -18.02 2.84
N THR A 358 46.03 -17.36 1.69
CA THR A 358 44.98 -17.37 0.66
C THR A 358 45.22 -18.40 -0.44
N ALA A 359 46.40 -19.02 -0.49
CA ALA A 359 46.71 -20.09 -1.42
C ALA A 359 46.09 -21.42 -0.99
N CYS A 360 45.61 -22.21 -1.96
CA CYS A 360 44.94 -23.48 -1.70
C CYS A 360 45.85 -24.58 -1.14
N ASN A 361 47.17 -24.39 -1.20
CA ASN A 361 48.18 -25.25 -0.62
C ASN A 361 49.02 -24.56 0.48
N TYR A 362 48.43 -23.57 1.16
CA TYR A 362 49.02 -22.94 2.34
C TYR A 362 49.48 -23.96 3.39
N ASN A 363 50.71 -23.79 3.89
CA ASN A 363 51.28 -24.61 4.95
C ASN A 363 51.61 -23.74 6.17
N MET A 364 50.80 -23.85 7.23
CA MET A 364 50.97 -23.11 8.48
C MET A 364 52.26 -23.47 9.25
N ALA A 365 52.93 -24.57 8.90
CA ALA A 365 54.21 -24.95 9.49
C ALA A 365 55.43 -24.43 8.71
N ALA A 366 55.22 -23.80 7.55
CA ALA A 366 56.31 -23.26 6.76
C ALA A 366 56.92 -22.02 7.44
N THR A 367 58.25 -22.01 7.55
CA THR A 367 59.03 -20.89 8.09
C THR A 367 59.72 -20.09 6.98
N GLN A 368 59.67 -20.56 5.72
CA GLN A 368 60.17 -19.89 4.52
C GLN A 368 59.37 -20.33 3.28
N ASP A 369 58.99 -19.35 2.44
CA ASP A 369 58.26 -19.58 1.19
C ASP A 369 59.20 -20.10 0.09
N ASP A 370 58.88 -21.26 -0.48
CA ASP A 370 59.64 -21.91 -1.55
C ASP A 370 59.07 -21.62 -2.95
N GLY A 371 58.05 -20.74 -3.04
CA GLY A 371 57.38 -20.37 -4.28
C GLY A 371 56.34 -21.39 -4.75
N SER A 372 55.93 -22.34 -3.89
CA SER A 372 54.95 -23.36 -4.25
C SER A 372 53.50 -22.89 -4.26
N CYS A 373 53.16 -21.65 -3.88
CA CYS A 373 51.79 -21.19 -3.70
C CYS A 373 50.91 -21.32 -4.96
N ALA A 374 49.75 -21.99 -4.82
CA ALA A 374 48.78 -22.22 -5.89
C ALA A 374 47.41 -21.58 -5.56
N GLY A 375 46.74 -21.06 -6.59
CA GLY A 375 45.37 -20.55 -6.50
C GLY A 375 44.32 -21.64 -6.78
N PHE A 376 43.09 -21.40 -6.33
CA PHE A 376 41.92 -22.17 -6.75
C PHE A 376 41.55 -21.81 -8.20
N ASP A 377 41.17 -22.80 -9.02
CA ASP A 377 40.52 -22.54 -10.31
C ASP A 377 39.02 -22.24 -10.14
N ALA A 378 38.33 -21.94 -11.25
CA ALA A 378 36.89 -21.61 -11.27
C ALA A 378 35.98 -22.77 -10.81
N LEU A 379 36.52 -23.97 -10.57
CA LEU A 379 35.83 -25.14 -10.03
C LEU A 379 36.23 -25.44 -8.56
N GLY A 380 37.03 -24.57 -7.93
CA GLY A 380 37.48 -24.76 -6.55
C GLY A 380 38.56 -25.83 -6.38
N VAL A 381 39.24 -26.26 -7.45
CA VAL A 381 40.30 -27.27 -7.41
C VAL A 381 41.67 -26.60 -7.36
N CYS A 382 42.51 -27.04 -6.42
CA CYS A 382 43.86 -26.52 -6.25
C CYS A 382 44.76 -26.98 -7.40
N ALA A 383 45.29 -26.02 -8.18
CA ALA A 383 46.16 -26.26 -9.35
C ALA A 383 45.53 -27.08 -10.51
N GLY A 384 44.21 -26.96 -10.72
CA GLY A 384 43.53 -27.57 -11.88
C GLY A 384 43.79 -26.85 -13.20
N SER A 385 43.55 -27.55 -14.33
CA SER A 385 43.72 -27.06 -15.70
C SER A 385 42.44 -27.36 -16.49
N CYS A 386 41.72 -26.32 -16.92
CA CYS A 386 40.58 -26.42 -17.82
C CYS A 386 41.07 -26.53 -19.27
N VAL A 387 41.26 -27.76 -19.76
CA VAL A 387 41.77 -28.03 -21.12
C VAL A 387 40.68 -28.33 -22.15
N ALA A 388 39.41 -28.16 -21.79
CA ALA A 388 38.26 -28.37 -22.68
C ALA A 388 37.16 -27.34 -22.34
N ASP A 389 37.40 -26.09 -22.73
CA ASP A 389 36.36 -25.07 -22.99
C ASP A 389 36.40 -24.88 -24.51
N VAL A 390 35.68 -25.74 -25.23
CA VAL A 390 35.78 -25.82 -26.70
C VAL A 390 35.03 -24.67 -27.37
N ASP A 391 34.00 -24.12 -26.73
CA ASP A 391 33.19 -23.03 -27.26
C ASP A 391 33.58 -21.63 -26.73
N GLY A 392 34.46 -21.55 -25.73
CA GLY A 392 35.10 -20.33 -25.23
C GLY A 392 34.19 -19.50 -24.32
N ASN A 393 33.16 -20.11 -23.73
CA ASN A 393 32.17 -19.42 -22.91
C ASN A 393 32.60 -19.23 -21.44
N GLY A 394 33.75 -19.78 -21.04
CA GLY A 394 34.31 -19.66 -19.69
C GLY A 394 33.87 -20.74 -18.70
N VAL A 395 33.11 -21.74 -19.15
CA VAL A 395 32.75 -22.96 -18.42
C VAL A 395 33.39 -24.17 -19.12
N CYS A 396 33.98 -25.10 -18.36
CA CYS A 396 34.58 -26.30 -18.96
C CYS A 396 33.49 -27.28 -19.43
N ASP A 397 33.65 -27.90 -20.61
CA ASP A 397 32.68 -28.80 -21.27
C ASP A 397 32.16 -29.95 -20.37
N ASN A 398 32.94 -30.40 -19.38
CA ASN A 398 32.54 -31.46 -18.44
C ASN A 398 31.71 -30.99 -17.25
N ALA A 399 31.48 -29.68 -17.15
CA ALA A 399 30.65 -29.01 -16.16
C ALA A 399 29.44 -28.29 -16.79
N GLU A 400 29.21 -28.46 -18.10
CA GLU A 400 28.08 -27.85 -18.78
C GLU A 400 26.76 -28.53 -18.42
N VAL A 401 25.78 -27.70 -18.04
CA VAL A 401 24.40 -28.13 -17.83
C VAL A 401 23.62 -27.76 -19.08
N LEU A 402 23.22 -28.78 -19.85
CA LEU A 402 22.37 -28.61 -21.03
C LEU A 402 20.94 -28.24 -20.61
N GLY A 403 20.37 -27.25 -21.28
CA GLY A 403 18.97 -26.87 -21.12
C GLY A 403 18.66 -25.53 -21.77
N CYS A 404 17.40 -25.09 -21.70
CA CYS A 404 17.01 -23.80 -22.23
C CYS A 404 17.54 -22.65 -21.36
N MET A 405 18.29 -21.72 -21.95
CA MET A 405 18.82 -20.51 -21.30
C MET A 405 18.00 -19.24 -21.64
N ASP A 406 17.02 -19.33 -22.54
CA ASP A 406 16.08 -18.25 -22.84
C ASP A 406 15.07 -18.07 -21.69
N THR A 407 15.15 -16.93 -20.99
CA THR A 407 14.26 -16.59 -19.87
C THR A 407 12.78 -16.51 -20.24
N ASN A 408 12.46 -16.41 -21.53
CA ASN A 408 11.10 -16.34 -22.03
C ASN A 408 10.50 -17.73 -22.34
N ALA A 409 11.26 -18.81 -22.20
CA ALA A 409 10.79 -20.17 -22.40
C ALA A 409 10.19 -20.77 -21.12
N CYS A 410 9.19 -21.61 -21.28
CA CYS A 410 8.47 -22.32 -20.23
C CYS A 410 9.31 -23.33 -19.45
N ASN A 411 10.32 -23.88 -20.11
CA ASN A 411 11.27 -24.78 -19.49
C ASN A 411 12.65 -24.11 -19.33
N TYR A 412 12.67 -22.78 -19.19
CA TYR A 412 13.88 -22.05 -18.82
C TYR A 412 14.54 -22.70 -17.60
N ASN A 413 15.82 -23.04 -17.75
CA ASN A 413 16.63 -23.65 -16.71
C ASN A 413 17.72 -22.66 -16.32
N SER A 414 17.54 -22.02 -15.16
CA SER A 414 18.52 -21.08 -14.61
C SER A 414 19.88 -21.70 -14.26
N SER A 415 19.97 -23.04 -14.26
CA SER A 415 21.21 -23.78 -14.06
C SER A 415 21.87 -24.16 -15.38
N ALA A 416 21.20 -23.97 -16.53
CA ALA A 416 21.76 -24.29 -17.84
C ALA A 416 22.89 -23.33 -18.18
N THR A 417 24.01 -23.90 -18.63
CA THR A 417 25.19 -23.16 -19.07
C THR A 417 25.41 -23.29 -20.57
N GLN A 418 24.62 -24.12 -21.26
CA GLN A 418 24.63 -24.27 -22.71
C GLN A 418 23.22 -24.57 -23.25
N GLU A 419 22.84 -23.81 -24.30
CA GLU A 419 21.59 -23.99 -25.04
C GLU A 419 21.61 -25.30 -25.83
N ASP A 420 20.68 -26.20 -25.52
CA ASP A 420 20.54 -27.49 -26.21
C ASP A 420 19.37 -27.52 -27.22
N GLY A 421 18.70 -26.38 -27.41
CA GLY A 421 17.53 -26.24 -28.27
C GLY A 421 16.25 -26.85 -27.68
N SER A 422 16.24 -27.18 -26.39
CA SER A 422 15.05 -27.69 -25.69
C SER A 422 14.01 -26.61 -25.37
N CYS A 423 14.28 -25.32 -25.62
CA CYS A 423 13.36 -24.22 -25.29
C CYS A 423 11.95 -24.46 -25.82
N ASP A 424 11.01 -24.59 -24.90
CA ASP A 424 9.59 -24.73 -25.12
C ASP A 424 8.92 -23.41 -24.73
N PHE A 425 8.30 -22.72 -25.68
CA PHE A 425 7.67 -21.43 -25.44
C PHE A 425 6.15 -21.54 -25.19
N CYS A 426 5.55 -22.72 -25.41
CA CYS A 426 4.10 -22.88 -25.48
C CYS A 426 3.50 -23.78 -24.39
N SER A 427 4.31 -24.60 -23.69
CA SER A 427 3.80 -25.51 -22.64
C SER A 427 3.35 -24.84 -21.33
N CYS A 428 3.64 -23.55 -21.10
CA CYS A 428 3.04 -22.78 -19.99
C CYS A 428 1.60 -22.38 -20.28
N GLY A 429 1.21 -22.35 -21.56
CA GLY A 429 -0.18 -22.17 -22.01
C GLY A 429 -0.97 -23.46 -21.81
N GLY A 430 -0.99 -23.98 -20.59
CA GLY A 430 -1.70 -25.20 -20.24
C GLY A 430 -3.21 -24.97 -20.29
N GLY A 431 -3.83 -25.25 -21.44
CA GLY A 431 -5.26 -25.52 -21.54
C GLY A 431 -5.65 -26.65 -20.58
N GLY A 432 -6.36 -26.31 -19.50
CA GLY A 432 -6.80 -27.30 -18.51
C GLY A 432 -7.32 -26.77 -17.16
N GLY A 433 -7.46 -25.45 -16.96
CA GLY A 433 -8.09 -24.86 -15.78
C GLY A 433 -9.63 -24.87 -15.84
N PRO A 434 -10.34 -24.79 -14.70
CA PRO A 434 -11.80 -24.73 -14.64
C PRO A 434 -12.33 -23.54 -15.46
N ALA A 435 -13.57 -23.64 -15.94
CA ALA A 435 -14.23 -22.68 -16.83
C ALA A 435 -13.82 -21.23 -16.52
N ALA A 436 -13.25 -20.55 -17.52
CA ALA A 436 -12.81 -19.17 -17.42
C ALA A 436 -13.89 -18.33 -16.72
N SER A 437 -13.51 -17.67 -15.63
CA SER A 437 -14.36 -16.70 -14.96
C SER A 437 -14.84 -15.67 -16.00
N PRO A 438 -16.11 -15.26 -15.96
CA PRO A 438 -16.62 -14.27 -16.90
C PRO A 438 -16.04 -12.86 -16.65
N TYR A 439 -15.33 -12.67 -15.54
CA TYR A 439 -14.66 -11.43 -15.18
C TYR A 439 -13.29 -11.32 -15.85
N THR A 440 -12.97 -10.13 -16.35
CA THR A 440 -11.71 -9.87 -17.08
C THR A 440 -11.01 -8.65 -16.50
N LEU A 441 -9.70 -8.55 -16.69
CA LEU A 441 -8.89 -7.40 -16.30
C LEU A 441 -8.51 -6.60 -17.55
N THR A 442 -8.76 -5.30 -17.58
CA THR A 442 -8.23 -4.40 -18.61
C THR A 442 -7.19 -3.47 -17.99
N VAL A 443 -5.98 -3.46 -18.54
CA VAL A 443 -4.92 -2.52 -18.18
C VAL A 443 -4.78 -1.51 -19.31
N GLU A 444 -5.09 -0.25 -19.04
CA GLU A 444 -4.98 0.85 -20.00
C GLU A 444 -3.69 1.62 -19.75
N GLY A 445 -2.82 1.68 -20.76
CA GLY A 445 -1.58 2.45 -20.72
C GLY A 445 -1.72 3.80 -21.45
N ALA A 446 -1.34 4.89 -20.79
CA ALA A 446 -1.30 6.23 -21.38
C ALA A 446 0.00 6.95 -21.00
N PRO A 447 0.55 7.84 -21.84
CA PRO A 447 1.71 8.64 -21.47
C PRO A 447 1.38 9.56 -20.29
N SER A 448 2.29 9.65 -19.32
CA SER A 448 2.16 10.58 -18.19
C SER A 448 2.20 12.02 -18.68
N ALA A 449 1.35 12.87 -18.10
CA ALA A 449 1.25 14.29 -18.43
C ALA A 449 2.32 15.12 -17.71
N TYR A 450 2.76 14.67 -16.52
CA TYR A 450 3.61 15.45 -15.62
C TYR A 450 4.95 14.78 -15.29
N VAL A 451 5.08 13.46 -15.48
CA VAL A 451 6.30 12.69 -15.24
C VAL A 451 6.92 12.29 -16.57
N ALA A 452 7.92 13.07 -17.01
CA ALA A 452 8.54 12.91 -18.31
C ALA A 452 9.18 11.52 -18.48
N GLY A 453 8.80 10.81 -19.55
CA GLY A 453 9.32 9.48 -19.86
C GLY A 453 8.60 8.33 -19.17
N SER A 454 7.55 8.61 -18.39
CA SER A 454 6.72 7.61 -17.72
C SER A 454 5.38 7.38 -18.43
N SER A 455 4.80 6.21 -18.18
CA SER A 455 3.45 5.82 -18.61
C SER A 455 2.60 5.50 -17.38
N ILE A 456 1.34 5.89 -17.43
CA ILE A 456 0.29 5.62 -16.45
C ILE A 456 -0.45 4.36 -16.92
N TYR A 457 -0.50 3.36 -16.05
CA TYR A 457 -1.24 2.13 -16.21
C TYR A 457 -2.43 2.12 -15.26
N ARG A 458 -3.65 2.17 -15.80
CA ARG A 458 -4.89 2.07 -15.03
C ARG A 458 -5.48 0.68 -15.14
N PHE A 459 -5.72 0.05 -14.00
CA PHE A 459 -6.20 -1.33 -13.91
C PHE A 459 -7.70 -1.35 -13.63
N TYR A 460 -8.45 -1.89 -14.57
CA TYR A 460 -9.90 -2.00 -14.50
C TYR A 460 -10.32 -3.47 -14.45
N VAL A 461 -11.11 -3.85 -13.46
CA VAL A 461 -11.80 -5.14 -13.46
C VAL A 461 -13.15 -4.95 -14.16
N ASN A 462 -13.38 -5.70 -15.23
CA ASN A 462 -14.63 -5.66 -15.99
C ASN A 462 -15.60 -6.68 -15.37
N LEU A 463 -16.74 -6.17 -14.91
CA LEU A 463 -17.83 -6.94 -14.33
C LEU A 463 -18.89 -7.26 -15.38
N THR A 464 -19.72 -8.27 -15.12
CA THR A 464 -20.72 -8.74 -16.08
C THR A 464 -22.10 -8.12 -15.89
N ASP A 465 -22.41 -7.70 -14.67
CA ASP A 465 -23.69 -7.10 -14.32
C ASP A 465 -23.48 -5.84 -13.46
N ALA A 466 -24.36 -4.85 -13.62
CA ALA A 466 -24.31 -3.60 -12.85
C ALA A 466 -24.55 -3.79 -11.35
N THR A 467 -25.07 -4.96 -10.95
CA THR A 467 -25.33 -5.35 -9.56
C THR A 467 -24.22 -6.21 -8.95
N ASP A 468 -23.23 -6.62 -9.75
CA ASP A 468 -22.04 -7.30 -9.23
C ASP A 468 -21.30 -6.37 -8.26
N LYS A 469 -20.87 -6.89 -7.11
CA LYS A 469 -20.13 -6.11 -6.11
C LYS A 469 -18.67 -6.54 -6.06
N PHE A 470 -17.77 -5.61 -6.37
CA PHE A 470 -16.33 -5.79 -6.19
C PHE A 470 -15.96 -5.52 -4.73
N SER A 471 -15.26 -6.46 -4.11
CA SER A 471 -15.02 -6.45 -2.67
C SER A 471 -13.60 -6.10 -2.31
N ALA A 472 -12.65 -6.81 -2.91
CA ALA A 472 -11.26 -6.81 -2.48
C ALA A 472 -10.31 -7.24 -3.59
N VAL A 473 -9.07 -6.74 -3.52
CA VAL A 473 -7.90 -7.35 -4.15
C VAL A 473 -7.05 -7.94 -3.04
N TYR A 474 -6.56 -9.16 -3.22
CA TYR A 474 -5.86 -9.89 -2.16
C TYR A 474 -4.70 -10.74 -2.68
N GLY A 475 -3.79 -11.13 -1.78
CA GLY A 475 -2.77 -12.14 -2.02
C GLY A 475 -2.38 -12.87 -0.73
N ASN A 476 -1.91 -14.11 -0.84
CA ASN A 476 -1.41 -14.96 0.26
C ASN A 476 -0.46 -16.04 -0.29
N ASP A 477 -0.05 -16.99 0.55
CA ASP A 477 0.89 -18.07 0.21
C ASP A 477 0.35 -19.16 -0.74
N GLN A 478 -0.96 -19.15 -1.05
CA GLN A 478 -1.58 -20.04 -2.04
C GLN A 478 -1.90 -19.32 -3.35
N GLU A 479 -2.36 -18.07 -3.26
CA GLU A 479 -2.72 -17.20 -4.36
C GLU A 479 -1.91 -15.91 -4.25
N ASN A 480 -0.72 -15.91 -4.84
CA ASN A 480 0.20 -14.78 -4.73
C ASN A 480 -0.35 -13.58 -5.51
N LEU A 481 -0.36 -12.40 -4.89
CA LEU A 481 -0.55 -11.14 -5.61
C LEU A 481 0.82 -10.61 -6.02
N ILE A 482 1.05 -10.46 -7.32
CA ILE A 482 2.33 -10.04 -7.88
C ILE A 482 2.10 -8.82 -8.76
N VAL A 483 2.85 -7.74 -8.51
CA VAL A 483 2.89 -6.56 -9.37
C VAL A 483 4.35 -6.16 -9.53
N ASN A 484 4.93 -6.47 -10.68
CA ASN A 484 6.31 -6.16 -11.02
C ASN A 484 6.37 -4.82 -11.78
N THR A 485 7.27 -3.95 -11.30
CA THR A 485 7.52 -2.63 -11.87
C THR A 485 9.03 -2.37 -11.85
N PRO A 486 9.82 -3.02 -12.73
CA PRO A 486 11.28 -3.03 -12.61
C PRO A 486 11.95 -1.65 -12.59
N ALA A 487 11.30 -0.64 -13.17
CA ALA A 487 11.76 0.75 -13.18
C ALA A 487 11.36 1.56 -11.93
N GLY A 488 10.66 0.94 -10.98
CA GLY A 488 10.02 1.59 -9.83
C GLY A 488 8.72 2.30 -10.23
N ILE A 489 7.88 2.58 -9.24
CA ILE A 489 6.69 3.41 -9.44
C ILE A 489 6.96 4.86 -9.03
N PHE A 490 6.25 5.78 -9.66
CA PHE A 490 6.29 7.19 -9.33
C PHE A 490 5.33 7.47 -8.18
N ASN A 491 5.86 8.13 -7.14
CA ASN A 491 5.07 8.75 -6.10
C ASN A 491 5.41 10.24 -5.93
N SER A 492 4.41 11.12 -6.01
CA SER A 492 4.57 12.54 -5.73
C SER A 492 4.83 12.74 -4.24
N ALA A 493 5.83 13.56 -3.90
CA ALA A 493 6.10 13.91 -2.51
C ALA A 493 4.89 14.60 -1.84
N ALA A 494 3.97 15.18 -2.60
CA ALA A 494 2.77 15.80 -2.05
C ALA A 494 1.69 14.77 -1.65
N ASN A 495 1.78 13.51 -2.08
CA ASN A 495 0.89 12.46 -1.62
C ASN A 495 1.61 11.49 -0.66
N SER A 496 1.08 11.34 0.56
CA SER A 496 1.58 10.37 1.54
C SER A 496 0.62 9.19 1.77
N SER A 497 -0.48 9.10 1.01
CA SER A 497 -1.43 7.99 1.09
C SER A 497 -1.06 6.89 0.11
N TRP A 498 -1.18 5.64 0.57
CA TRP A 498 -1.06 4.45 -0.29
C TRP A 498 -2.26 4.26 -1.23
N SER A 499 -3.37 4.97 -0.98
CA SER A 499 -4.62 4.84 -1.73
C SER A 499 -5.06 6.15 -2.38
N ALA A 500 -6.11 6.07 -3.20
CA ALA A 500 -6.72 7.22 -3.88
C ALA A 500 -7.17 8.35 -2.93
N SER A 501 -7.29 8.10 -1.62
CA SER A 501 -7.63 9.13 -0.63
C SER A 501 -6.62 10.27 -0.58
N GLY A 502 -5.39 10.05 -1.04
CA GLY A 502 -4.36 11.07 -1.15
C GLY A 502 -4.54 12.04 -2.33
N ILE A 503 -5.33 11.66 -3.34
CA ILE A 503 -5.49 12.41 -4.59
C ILE A 503 -6.58 13.47 -4.45
N SER A 504 -6.38 14.41 -3.53
CA SER A 504 -7.33 15.49 -3.27
C SER A 504 -7.48 16.41 -4.49
N PRO A 505 -8.69 16.61 -5.03
CA PRO A 505 -8.92 17.52 -6.17
C PRO A 505 -8.46 18.96 -5.91
N VAL A 506 -8.42 19.39 -4.65
CA VAL A 506 -7.95 20.72 -4.25
C VAL A 506 -6.44 20.83 -4.44
N PHE A 507 -5.68 19.77 -4.14
CA PHE A 507 -4.22 19.77 -4.27
C PHE A 507 -3.73 19.61 -5.70
N LEU A 508 -4.50 18.95 -6.58
CA LEU A 508 -4.18 18.84 -8.01
C LEU A 508 -3.98 20.21 -8.71
N ALA A 509 -4.60 21.28 -8.18
CA ALA A 509 -4.41 22.64 -8.71
C ALA A 509 -3.03 23.24 -8.39
N PHE A 510 -2.36 22.75 -7.34
CA PHE A 510 -1.07 23.25 -6.84
C PHE A 510 0.08 22.28 -7.14
N PHE A 511 -0.20 20.98 -7.10
CA PHE A 511 0.72 19.87 -7.34
C PHE A 511 0.12 18.97 -8.42
N PRO A 512 0.19 19.40 -9.69
CA PRO A 512 -0.49 18.70 -10.78
C PRO A 512 0.12 17.32 -11.07
N ASP A 513 1.37 17.09 -10.67
CA ASP A 513 2.05 15.80 -10.73
C ASP A 513 1.40 14.71 -9.88
N MET A 514 0.65 15.08 -8.83
CA MET A 514 -0.15 14.12 -8.05
C MET A 514 -1.25 13.44 -8.88
N ALA A 515 -1.66 13.98 -10.04
CA ALA A 515 -2.62 13.30 -10.91
C ALA A 515 -2.05 11.98 -11.47
N ASP A 516 -0.72 11.92 -11.62
CA ASP A 516 0.01 10.79 -12.18
C ASP A 516 0.58 9.91 -11.07
N ASP A 517 0.09 10.04 -9.84
CA ASP A 517 0.57 9.28 -8.70
C ASP A 517 0.17 7.80 -8.76
N SER A 518 0.98 6.93 -8.15
CA SER A 518 0.68 5.50 -8.08
C SER A 518 -0.07 5.17 -6.79
N TYR A 519 -1.25 4.56 -6.90
CA TYR A 519 -2.10 4.27 -5.75
C TYR A 519 -3.01 3.06 -5.95
N ALA A 520 -3.42 2.43 -4.84
CA ALA A 520 -4.48 1.43 -4.83
C ALA A 520 -5.87 2.06 -4.61
N THR A 521 -6.91 1.42 -5.12
CA THR A 521 -8.29 1.93 -5.00
C THR A 521 -9.32 0.82 -5.18
N ILE A 522 -10.59 1.13 -4.90
CA ILE A 522 -11.74 0.36 -5.39
C ILE A 522 -12.76 1.38 -5.87
N GLY A 523 -12.85 1.57 -7.19
CA GLY A 523 -13.84 2.44 -7.82
C GLY A 523 -13.67 3.93 -7.56
N LEU A 524 -12.51 4.39 -7.07
CA LEU A 524 -12.25 5.81 -6.77
C LEU A 524 -11.02 6.35 -7.51
N ASP A 525 -11.14 7.59 -8.01
CA ASP A 525 -10.06 8.40 -8.59
C ASP A 525 -9.62 9.55 -7.62
N GLY A 526 -10.01 9.46 -6.35
CA GLY A 526 -9.77 10.46 -5.30
C GLY A 526 -10.40 10.06 -3.96
N PRO A 527 -10.46 10.96 -2.97
CA PRO A 527 -11.10 10.70 -1.68
C PRO A 527 -12.57 10.29 -1.81
N ALA A 528 -12.98 9.30 -1.01
CA ALA A 528 -14.37 8.85 -0.98
C ALA A 528 -15.35 9.97 -0.58
N THR A 529 -16.48 10.03 -1.29
CA THR A 529 -17.58 10.96 -0.99
C THR A 529 -18.93 10.28 -1.18
N GLY A 530 -19.99 10.80 -0.53
CA GLY A 530 -21.37 10.43 -0.87
C GLY A 530 -21.73 8.94 -0.72
N GLY A 531 -21.35 8.30 0.39
CA GLY A 531 -21.63 6.88 0.66
C GLY A 531 -20.61 5.91 0.06
N ALA A 532 -19.61 6.41 -0.68
CA ALA A 532 -18.41 5.65 -1.00
C ALA A 532 -17.51 5.53 0.24
N ALA A 533 -16.60 4.57 0.24
CA ALA A 533 -15.60 4.38 1.28
C ALA A 533 -14.21 4.21 0.66
N ASP A 534 -13.21 4.85 1.25
CA ASP A 534 -11.81 4.60 0.91
C ASP A 534 -11.47 3.14 1.25
N PRO A 535 -10.60 2.47 0.47
CA PRO A 535 -10.26 1.09 0.72
C PRO A 535 -9.53 0.93 2.06
N SER A 536 -9.95 -0.04 2.87
CA SER A 536 -9.23 -0.47 4.06
C SER A 536 -8.13 -1.44 3.67
N LEU A 537 -6.99 -1.41 4.37
CA LEU A 537 -5.87 -2.32 4.15
C LEU A 537 -5.65 -3.22 5.36
N VAL A 538 -5.49 -4.51 5.10
CA VAL A 538 -4.95 -5.49 6.05
C VAL A 538 -3.75 -6.14 5.40
N GLU A 539 -2.61 -6.16 6.08
CA GLU A 539 -1.37 -6.70 5.54
C GLU A 539 -0.52 -7.35 6.63
N ASP A 540 0.25 -8.34 6.23
CA ASP A 540 1.26 -8.99 7.06
C ASP A 540 2.51 -8.11 7.17
N ILE A 541 2.90 -7.78 8.40
CA ILE A 541 4.08 -6.97 8.68
C ILE A 541 5.40 -7.64 8.24
N ALA A 542 5.39 -8.94 7.97
CA ALA A 542 6.54 -9.67 7.44
C ALA A 542 6.74 -9.48 5.92
N LEU A 543 5.81 -8.83 5.22
CA LEU A 543 5.93 -8.54 3.79
C LEU A 543 7.03 -7.51 3.52
N SER A 544 7.76 -7.69 2.43
CA SER A 544 8.82 -6.78 1.99
C SER A 544 8.81 -6.63 0.46
N PRO A 545 8.36 -5.48 -0.07
CA PRO A 545 7.68 -4.38 0.63
C PRO A 545 6.26 -4.76 1.08
N THR A 546 5.71 -4.05 2.07
CA THR A 546 4.27 -4.08 2.36
C THR A 546 3.49 -3.39 1.24
N VAL A 547 2.16 -3.56 1.16
CA VAL A 547 1.34 -2.89 0.13
C VAL A 547 1.40 -1.38 0.33
N SER A 548 1.29 -0.93 1.58
CA SER A 548 1.42 0.48 1.94
C SER A 548 2.78 1.05 1.54
N ASP A 549 3.87 0.34 1.86
CA ASP A 549 5.24 0.76 1.55
C ASP A 549 5.50 0.82 0.04
N TYR A 550 4.98 -0.16 -0.72
CA TYR A 550 5.07 -0.18 -2.17
C TYR A 550 4.49 1.08 -2.81
N PHE A 551 3.29 1.50 -2.37
CA PHE A 551 2.59 2.67 -2.91
C PHE A 551 3.02 4.02 -2.31
N VAL A 552 3.68 4.06 -1.16
CA VAL A 552 4.12 5.33 -0.54
C VAL A 552 5.57 5.65 -0.88
N ASN A 553 6.45 4.64 -0.87
CA ASN A 553 7.89 4.82 -1.01
C ASN A 553 8.44 4.46 -2.40
N GLY A 554 7.58 4.07 -3.34
CA GLY A 554 7.96 3.80 -4.72
C GLY A 554 8.63 2.43 -4.93
N GLY A 555 7.88 1.35 -4.77
CA GLY A 555 8.39 -0.01 -4.93
C GLY A 555 8.70 -0.42 -6.39
N THR A 556 9.59 -1.40 -6.56
CA THR A 556 9.93 -2.01 -7.86
C THR A 556 9.24 -3.36 -8.11
N GLY A 557 8.61 -3.90 -7.07
CA GLY A 557 7.85 -5.14 -7.13
C GLY A 557 7.08 -5.35 -5.83
N LEU A 558 5.81 -5.70 -5.95
CA LEU A 558 4.95 -6.14 -4.85
C LEU A 558 4.73 -7.64 -5.00
N ASN A 559 5.09 -8.43 -3.99
CA ASN A 559 4.87 -9.87 -3.98
C ASN A 559 4.27 -10.28 -2.62
N VAL A 560 2.96 -10.48 -2.60
CA VAL A 560 2.22 -10.89 -1.42
C VAL A 560 2.09 -12.40 -1.41
N ASN A 561 2.98 -13.07 -0.67
CA ASN A 561 3.12 -14.53 -0.65
C ASN A 561 3.20 -15.13 0.76
N THR A 562 2.87 -14.33 1.80
CA THR A 562 2.88 -14.83 3.18
C THR A 562 1.56 -15.51 3.54
N LEU A 563 1.58 -16.32 4.59
CA LEU A 563 0.39 -17.04 5.07
C LEU A 563 -0.76 -16.10 5.45
N THR A 564 -0.45 -14.96 6.08
CA THR A 564 -1.45 -13.94 6.42
C THR A 564 -1.81 -13.10 5.19
N GLY A 565 -0.83 -12.84 4.33
CA GLY A 565 -1.04 -12.15 3.06
C GLY A 565 -1.34 -10.66 3.24
N ALA A 566 -1.97 -10.08 2.22
CA ALA A 566 -2.46 -8.71 2.25
C ALA A 566 -3.73 -8.58 1.41
N SER A 567 -4.58 -7.63 1.78
CA SER A 567 -5.84 -7.35 1.10
C SER A 567 -6.23 -5.91 1.31
N TRP A 568 -6.53 -5.20 0.22
CA TRP A 568 -7.28 -3.96 0.30
C TRP A 568 -8.71 -4.17 -0.15
N TYR A 569 -9.66 -3.69 0.64
CA TYR A 569 -11.07 -4.02 0.48
C TYR A 569 -11.99 -2.88 0.90
N VAL A 570 -13.22 -2.93 0.39
CA VAL A 570 -14.33 -2.09 0.85
C VAL A 570 -15.46 -2.99 1.33
N LEU A 571 -16.25 -2.50 2.28
CA LEU A 571 -17.45 -3.22 2.71
C LEU A 571 -18.49 -3.23 1.58
N ASN A 572 -19.30 -4.28 1.53
CA ASN A 572 -20.37 -4.40 0.54
C ASN A 572 -21.44 -3.30 0.61
N THR A 573 -21.42 -2.47 1.65
CA THR A 573 -22.29 -1.29 1.82
C THR A 573 -21.76 -0.06 1.08
N ALA A 574 -20.48 -0.03 0.71
CA ALA A 574 -19.86 1.09 0.02
C ALA A 574 -20.40 1.22 -1.41
N THR A 575 -20.74 2.42 -1.85
CA THR A 575 -21.33 2.65 -3.18
C THR A 575 -20.32 2.44 -4.32
N ASN A 576 -19.03 2.67 -4.07
CA ASN A 576 -17.91 2.44 -4.98
C ASN A 576 -17.53 0.95 -5.16
N ALA A 577 -18.19 0.04 -4.43
CA ALA A 577 -18.08 -1.40 -4.68
C ALA A 577 -18.87 -1.84 -5.93
N LEU A 578 -19.77 -1.01 -6.46
CA LEU A 578 -20.50 -1.27 -7.69
C LEU A 578 -19.70 -0.78 -8.91
N PRO A 579 -19.77 -1.47 -10.05
CA PRO A 579 -19.12 -1.01 -11.26
C PRO A 579 -19.74 0.30 -11.76
N ASP A 580 -18.95 1.05 -12.52
CA ASP A 580 -19.47 2.20 -13.25
C ASP A 580 -20.66 1.77 -14.13
N PRO A 581 -21.85 2.39 -14.01
CA PRO A 581 -23.06 1.95 -14.70
C PRO A 581 -22.98 2.01 -16.23
N SER A 582 -22.04 2.79 -16.78
CA SER A 582 -21.89 3.01 -18.22
C SER A 582 -20.86 2.08 -18.86
N THR A 583 -19.84 1.66 -18.09
CA THR A 583 -18.76 0.82 -18.60
C THR A 583 -18.70 -0.58 -18.01
N LEU A 584 -19.41 -0.83 -16.90
CA LEU A 584 -19.33 -2.04 -16.07
C LEU A 584 -17.91 -2.33 -15.55
N ARG A 585 -17.12 -1.28 -15.29
CA ARG A 585 -15.72 -1.40 -14.84
C ARG A 585 -15.51 -0.83 -13.44
N VAL A 586 -14.59 -1.42 -12.70
CA VAL A 586 -14.11 -0.93 -11.41
C VAL A 586 -12.60 -0.67 -11.51
N LEU A 587 -12.16 0.55 -11.25
CA LEU A 587 -10.75 0.87 -11.13
C LEU A 587 -10.21 0.26 -9.82
N VAL A 588 -9.10 -0.47 -9.89
CA VAL A 588 -8.52 -1.14 -8.71
C VAL A 588 -7.12 -0.62 -8.33
N MET A 589 -6.39 -0.06 -9.28
CA MET A 589 -5.13 0.64 -9.02
C MET A 589 -4.71 1.50 -10.22
N GLN A 590 -3.87 2.49 -9.95
CA GLN A 590 -3.12 3.25 -10.93
C GLN A 590 -1.63 3.10 -10.64
N ILE A 591 -0.83 2.83 -11.67
CA ILE A 591 0.63 2.71 -11.56
C ILE A 591 1.26 3.62 -12.59
N THR A 592 2.14 4.51 -12.17
CA THR A 592 2.94 5.32 -13.08
C THR A 592 4.39 4.88 -13.02
N THR A 593 4.96 4.47 -14.15
CA THR A 593 6.35 3.98 -14.20
C THR A 593 6.99 4.29 -15.55
N ALA A 594 8.32 4.40 -15.58
CA ALA A 594 9.09 4.52 -16.82
C ALA A 594 9.30 3.18 -17.55
N GLY A 595 8.93 2.06 -16.91
CA GLY A 595 9.08 0.71 -17.44
C GLY A 595 7.76 0.05 -17.81
N THR A 596 7.79 -1.28 -17.94
CA THR A 596 6.60 -2.12 -18.11
C THR A 596 6.03 -2.54 -16.76
N VAL A 597 4.77 -2.97 -16.77
CA VAL A 597 4.07 -3.57 -15.62
C VAL A 597 3.72 -5.00 -15.96
N ASP A 598 3.93 -5.96 -15.07
CA ASP A 598 3.53 -7.35 -15.24
C ASP A 598 3.24 -8.01 -13.89
N GLY A 599 2.57 -9.15 -13.89
CA GLY A 599 2.32 -9.92 -12.66
C GLY A 599 0.96 -10.61 -12.65
N THR A 600 0.44 -10.85 -11.46
CA THR A 600 -0.79 -11.60 -11.20
C THR A 600 -1.64 -10.83 -10.21
N ILE A 601 -2.90 -10.51 -10.55
CA ILE A 601 -3.85 -9.87 -9.65
C ILE A 601 -4.94 -10.86 -9.24
N ASN A 602 -5.21 -10.95 -7.94
CA ASN A 602 -6.30 -11.78 -7.41
C ASN A 602 -7.35 -10.88 -6.77
N PHE A 603 -8.61 -11.10 -7.13
CA PHE A 603 -9.70 -10.26 -6.67
C PHE A 603 -10.96 -11.05 -6.33
N GLN A 604 -11.82 -10.44 -5.53
CA GLN A 604 -13.07 -11.02 -5.07
C GLN A 604 -14.27 -10.21 -5.57
N VAL A 605 -15.22 -10.91 -6.18
CA VAL A 605 -16.50 -10.38 -6.64
C VAL A 605 -17.64 -11.16 -6.00
N PHE A 606 -18.74 -10.46 -5.66
CA PHE A 606 -20.02 -11.06 -5.32
C PHE A 606 -20.98 -10.88 -6.50
N PRO A 607 -21.21 -11.93 -7.30
CA PRO A 607 -22.16 -11.89 -8.40
C PRO A 607 -23.54 -11.45 -7.92
N LEU A 608 -24.15 -10.49 -8.61
CA LEU A 608 -25.45 -9.89 -8.27
C LEU A 608 -25.52 -9.32 -6.84
N GLY A 609 -24.37 -9.09 -6.19
CA GLY A 609 -24.27 -8.63 -4.80
C GLY A 609 -24.66 -9.68 -3.75
N ILE A 610 -24.76 -10.96 -4.12
CA ILE A 610 -25.14 -12.04 -3.21
C ILE A 610 -23.89 -12.58 -2.51
N GLY A 611 -23.78 -12.33 -1.19
CA GLY A 611 -22.61 -12.73 -0.40
C GLY A 611 -22.28 -14.23 -0.42
N ALA A 612 -23.28 -15.09 -0.63
CA ALA A 612 -23.10 -16.54 -0.68
C ALA A 612 -22.44 -17.03 -1.98
N ASP A 613 -22.50 -16.24 -3.05
CA ASP A 613 -22.05 -16.63 -4.39
C ASP A 613 -20.65 -16.08 -4.70
N GLN A 614 -19.87 -15.76 -3.66
CA GLN A 614 -18.55 -15.16 -3.80
C GLN A 614 -17.66 -15.91 -4.82
N GLN A 615 -17.05 -15.15 -5.72
CA GLN A 615 -16.10 -15.63 -6.72
C GLN A 615 -14.74 -15.00 -6.42
N GLN A 616 -13.71 -15.83 -6.47
CA GLN A 616 -12.32 -15.44 -6.35
C GLN A 616 -11.66 -15.74 -7.69
N VAL A 617 -11.00 -14.73 -8.26
CA VAL A 617 -10.47 -14.78 -9.62
C VAL A 617 -9.03 -14.29 -9.61
N SER A 618 -8.15 -15.08 -10.22
CA SER A 618 -6.73 -14.77 -10.41
C SER A 618 -6.48 -14.55 -11.90
N ILE A 619 -5.86 -13.42 -12.26
CA ILE A 619 -5.57 -13.05 -13.65
C ILE A 619 -4.11 -12.58 -13.76
N ASP A 620 -3.36 -13.20 -14.66
CA ASP A 620 -2.02 -12.77 -15.04
C ASP A 620 -2.10 -11.64 -16.06
N PHE A 621 -1.21 -10.66 -15.98
CA PHE A 621 -1.14 -9.55 -16.92
C PHE A 621 0.30 -9.21 -17.27
N SER A 622 0.48 -8.66 -18.46
CA SER A 622 1.76 -8.10 -18.91
C SER A 622 1.47 -6.92 -19.82
N GLY A 623 1.93 -5.74 -19.43
CA GLY A 623 1.68 -4.47 -20.09
C GLY A 623 0.20 -4.07 -20.14
N ALA A 624 -0.13 -3.26 -21.15
CA ALA A 624 -1.50 -2.84 -21.42
C ALA A 624 -2.23 -3.87 -22.28
N GLY A 625 -3.50 -4.15 -21.99
CA GLY A 625 -4.30 -5.16 -22.67
C GLY A 625 -5.55 -5.57 -21.90
N THR A 626 -6.30 -6.52 -22.43
CA THR A 626 -7.42 -7.17 -21.72
C THR A 626 -7.08 -8.65 -21.52
N PHE A 627 -7.25 -9.12 -20.28
CA PHE A 627 -6.72 -10.36 -19.74
C PHE A 627 -7.84 -11.16 -19.07
N THR A 628 -7.77 -12.50 -19.10
CA THR A 628 -8.81 -13.39 -18.58
C THR A 628 -8.21 -14.44 -17.63
N SER A 629 -9.01 -15.00 -16.72
CA SER A 629 -8.55 -16.06 -15.82
C SER A 629 -8.32 -17.35 -16.60
N GLY A 630 -7.10 -17.91 -16.56
CA GLY A 630 -6.75 -19.14 -17.28
C GLY A 630 -5.77 -18.97 -18.45
N GLY A 631 -5.05 -17.85 -18.51
CA GLY A 631 -4.01 -17.60 -19.51
C GLY A 631 -4.39 -16.42 -20.39
N SER A 632 -3.57 -15.38 -20.29
CA SER A 632 -3.78 -14.10 -20.95
C SER A 632 -3.50 -14.14 -22.45
N THR A 633 -4.45 -13.62 -23.22
CA THR A 633 -4.18 -13.00 -24.52
C THR A 633 -3.59 -11.60 -24.29
N GLY A 634 -2.28 -11.52 -24.04
CA GLY A 634 -1.49 -10.28 -23.94
C GLY A 634 0.01 -10.57 -23.91
N PRO A 635 0.87 -9.59 -24.25
CA PRO A 635 1.93 -9.71 -25.25
C PRO A 635 3.20 -10.34 -24.71
N SER A 636 3.15 -11.64 -24.45
CA SER A 636 4.22 -12.59 -24.79
C SER A 636 3.76 -14.05 -24.64
N ASN A 637 2.47 -14.35 -24.82
CA ASN A 637 2.15 -15.62 -25.45
C ASN A 637 2.29 -15.40 -26.96
N ALA A 638 3.51 -15.53 -27.47
CA ALA A 638 3.72 -15.56 -28.90
C ALA A 638 3.32 -16.92 -29.50
N CYS A 639 2.55 -17.74 -28.79
CA CYS A 639 2.02 -19.01 -29.27
C CYS A 639 0.54 -18.90 -29.66
N GLY A 640 0.26 -19.37 -30.87
CA GLY A 640 -1.07 -19.42 -31.49
C GLY A 640 -0.93 -19.98 -32.90
N CYS A 641 -2.02 -20.11 -33.65
CA CYS A 641 -1.89 -20.66 -35.00
C CYS A 641 -1.14 -19.68 -35.92
N THR A 642 0.04 -20.07 -36.38
CA THR A 642 0.87 -19.26 -37.30
C THR A 642 0.53 -19.50 -38.79
N ASP A 643 -0.31 -20.50 -39.09
CA ASP A 643 -0.76 -20.77 -40.46
C ASP A 643 -1.83 -19.77 -40.89
N SER A 644 -1.45 -18.82 -41.74
CA SER A 644 -2.34 -17.81 -42.34
C SER A 644 -3.56 -18.36 -43.10
N THR A 645 -3.59 -19.67 -43.38
CA THR A 645 -4.70 -20.34 -44.06
C THR A 645 -5.63 -21.09 -43.10
N ALA A 646 -5.33 -21.13 -41.80
CA ALA A 646 -6.20 -21.72 -40.79
C ALA A 646 -7.33 -20.78 -40.35
N SER A 647 -8.44 -21.35 -39.89
CA SER A 647 -9.61 -20.57 -39.46
C SER A 647 -9.40 -19.83 -38.14
N ASN A 648 -8.41 -20.22 -37.35
CA ASN A 648 -8.00 -19.59 -36.10
C ASN A 648 -6.59 -18.96 -36.17
N TYR A 649 -6.13 -18.55 -37.36
CA TYR A 649 -4.86 -17.84 -37.54
C TYR A 649 -4.75 -16.63 -36.60
N ASP A 650 -3.66 -16.56 -35.85
CA ASP A 650 -3.32 -15.44 -34.98
C ASP A 650 -2.13 -14.65 -35.57
N PRO A 651 -2.34 -13.42 -36.07
CA PRO A 651 -1.27 -12.58 -36.62
C PRO A 651 -0.29 -12.06 -35.55
N ALA A 652 -0.58 -12.21 -34.26
CA ALA A 652 0.32 -11.88 -33.16
C ALA A 652 1.18 -13.08 -32.69
N ALA A 653 0.88 -14.29 -33.17
CA ALA A 653 1.67 -15.49 -32.86
C ALA A 653 3.00 -15.53 -33.64
N VAL A 654 4.10 -15.81 -32.93
CA VAL A 654 5.46 -16.04 -33.45
C VAL A 654 5.80 -17.53 -33.50
N TYR A 655 5.18 -18.35 -32.65
CA TYR A 655 5.39 -19.78 -32.47
C TYR A 655 4.05 -20.52 -32.62
N ASP A 656 4.06 -21.68 -33.28
CA ASP A 656 2.85 -22.50 -33.48
C ASP A 656 2.60 -23.38 -32.25
N ASP A 657 1.41 -23.27 -31.64
CA ASP A 657 0.96 -24.13 -30.52
C ASP A 657 0.27 -25.42 -30.99
N GLY A 658 0.20 -25.65 -32.30
CA GLY A 658 -0.51 -26.78 -32.90
C GLY A 658 -2.03 -26.64 -32.85
N SER A 659 -2.56 -25.47 -32.49
CA SER A 659 -4.00 -25.20 -32.45
C SER A 659 -4.61 -24.96 -33.83
N CYS A 660 -3.81 -24.90 -34.91
CA CYS A 660 -4.30 -24.59 -36.25
C CYS A 660 -5.46 -25.49 -36.71
N ILE A 661 -6.61 -24.87 -36.92
CA ILE A 661 -7.81 -25.51 -37.45
C ILE A 661 -7.82 -25.31 -38.96
N SER A 662 -7.72 -26.40 -39.72
CA SER A 662 -7.83 -26.36 -41.17
C SER A 662 -9.15 -25.70 -41.61
N THR A 663 -9.09 -24.73 -42.52
CA THR A 663 -10.30 -24.16 -43.13
C THR A 663 -10.98 -25.21 -44.00
N VAL A 664 -12.23 -25.50 -43.68
CA VAL A 664 -13.14 -26.29 -44.52
C VAL A 664 -14.24 -25.35 -44.97
N SER A 665 -14.16 -24.93 -46.24
CA SER A 665 -15.14 -24.06 -46.87
C SER A 665 -16.41 -24.83 -47.23
N GLY A 666 -17.57 -24.29 -46.86
CA GLY A 666 -18.88 -24.84 -47.18
C GLY A 666 -19.98 -24.11 -46.41
N CYS A 667 -21.25 -24.46 -46.61
CA CYS A 667 -22.33 -23.78 -45.90
C CYS A 667 -22.35 -24.15 -44.41
N THR A 668 -22.17 -23.15 -43.53
CA THR A 668 -22.16 -23.32 -42.07
C THR A 668 -23.54 -23.16 -41.41
N ASP A 669 -24.56 -22.73 -42.17
CA ASP A 669 -25.91 -22.55 -41.65
C ASP A 669 -26.64 -23.91 -41.56
N SER A 670 -26.86 -24.40 -40.34
CA SER A 670 -27.57 -25.66 -40.07
C SER A 670 -29.02 -25.72 -40.59
N THR A 671 -29.59 -24.58 -40.99
CA THR A 671 -30.93 -24.49 -41.57
C THR A 671 -30.93 -24.49 -43.10
N ALA A 672 -29.77 -24.32 -43.73
CA ALA A 672 -29.62 -24.41 -45.17
C ALA A 672 -29.66 -25.88 -45.64
N CYS A 673 -30.18 -26.11 -46.84
CA CYS A 673 -30.33 -27.45 -47.38
C CYS A 673 -29.01 -28.07 -47.87
N ASN A 674 -27.97 -27.26 -48.07
CA ASN A 674 -26.61 -27.69 -48.37
C ASN A 674 -25.64 -27.48 -47.20
N TYR A 675 -26.15 -27.44 -45.96
CA TYR A 675 -25.33 -27.42 -44.76
C TYR A 675 -24.28 -28.53 -44.77
N ASP A 676 -23.01 -28.16 -44.58
CA ASP A 676 -21.91 -29.10 -44.41
C ASP A 676 -21.45 -29.07 -42.94
N SER A 677 -21.63 -30.19 -42.24
CA SER A 677 -21.25 -30.29 -40.83
C SER A 677 -19.75 -30.33 -40.59
N ALA A 678 -18.94 -30.47 -41.65
CA ALA A 678 -17.49 -30.34 -41.57
C ALA A 678 -17.00 -28.92 -41.88
N ALA A 679 -17.85 -28.04 -42.42
CA ALA A 679 -17.48 -26.68 -42.77
C ALA A 679 -17.35 -25.79 -41.53
N ASN A 680 -16.28 -25.00 -41.49
CA ASN A 680 -16.01 -24.00 -40.45
C ASN A 680 -15.81 -22.58 -41.01
N LEU A 681 -15.96 -22.41 -42.33
CA LEU A 681 -15.89 -21.14 -43.03
C LEU A 681 -17.00 -21.09 -44.09
N ASP A 682 -17.96 -20.18 -43.94
CA ASP A 682 -19.03 -19.97 -44.91
C ASP A 682 -18.44 -19.43 -46.23
N ASP A 683 -18.61 -20.18 -47.31
CA ASP A 683 -18.19 -19.81 -48.65
C ASP A 683 -19.28 -19.06 -49.44
N GLY A 684 -20.39 -18.73 -48.77
CA GLY A 684 -21.54 -18.05 -49.37
C GLY A 684 -22.38 -18.96 -50.28
N THR A 685 -22.14 -20.27 -50.24
CA THR A 685 -22.93 -21.24 -51.02
C THR A 685 -24.21 -21.66 -50.32
N CYS A 686 -24.51 -21.15 -49.12
CA CYS A 686 -25.75 -21.49 -48.41
C CYS A 686 -27.00 -21.23 -49.26
N THR A 687 -27.81 -22.27 -49.42
CA THR A 687 -29.04 -22.24 -50.19
C THR A 687 -30.23 -22.67 -49.33
N VAL A 688 -31.37 -22.05 -49.60
CA VAL A 688 -32.64 -22.44 -49.00
C VAL A 688 -33.35 -23.44 -49.90
N LEU A 689 -34.23 -24.25 -49.30
CA LEU A 689 -35.21 -24.99 -50.08
C LEU A 689 -36.14 -23.98 -50.75
N ASP A 690 -36.34 -24.14 -52.06
CA ASP A 690 -37.39 -23.41 -52.76
C ASP A 690 -38.78 -23.98 -52.44
N GLU A 691 -39.83 -23.38 -53.00
CA GLU A 691 -41.22 -23.82 -52.84
C GLU A 691 -41.47 -25.25 -53.35
N CYS A 692 -40.49 -25.83 -54.05
CA CYS A 692 -40.49 -27.18 -54.60
C CYS A 692 -39.65 -28.18 -53.80
N GLY A 693 -39.06 -27.74 -52.68
CA GLY A 693 -38.19 -28.56 -51.86
C GLY A 693 -36.86 -28.89 -52.55
N VAL A 694 -36.45 -28.11 -53.56
CA VAL A 694 -35.18 -28.24 -54.24
C VAL A 694 -34.21 -27.22 -53.67
N CYS A 695 -33.01 -27.71 -53.32
CA CYS A 695 -31.98 -26.89 -52.71
C CYS A 695 -31.39 -25.90 -53.73
N GLY A 696 -31.55 -24.59 -53.51
CA GLY A 696 -31.12 -23.56 -54.45
C GLY A 696 -31.90 -23.53 -55.77
N GLY A 697 -33.11 -24.10 -55.80
CA GLY A 697 -33.96 -24.11 -56.99
C GLY A 697 -34.59 -22.74 -57.29
N THR A 698 -35.17 -22.60 -58.48
CA THR A 698 -35.79 -21.36 -58.95
C THR A 698 -37.23 -21.17 -58.46
N GLY A 699 -37.73 -22.08 -57.60
CA GLY A 699 -39.12 -22.12 -57.18
C GLY A 699 -40.05 -22.61 -58.28
N ILE A 700 -41.36 -22.43 -58.06
CA ILE A 700 -42.39 -22.72 -59.05
C ILE A 700 -42.19 -21.78 -60.26
N PRO A 701 -42.02 -22.32 -61.49
CA PRO A 701 -41.82 -21.48 -62.66
C PRO A 701 -42.97 -20.48 -62.87
N ALA A 702 -42.65 -19.29 -63.38
CA ALA A 702 -43.64 -18.24 -63.55
C ALA A 702 -44.77 -18.66 -64.50
N GLY A 703 -46.00 -18.73 -63.99
CA GLY A 703 -47.19 -19.19 -64.72
C GLY A 703 -47.69 -20.56 -64.26
N ASP A 704 -46.87 -21.29 -63.51
CA ASP A 704 -47.22 -22.61 -63.00
C ASP A 704 -47.74 -22.52 -61.56
N CYS A 705 -48.51 -23.51 -61.15
CA CYS A 705 -49.13 -23.60 -59.84
C CYS A 705 -48.56 -24.74 -58.98
N ASP A 706 -47.68 -25.58 -59.55
CA ASP A 706 -46.90 -26.58 -58.84
C ASP A 706 -45.52 -26.81 -59.49
N CYS A 707 -44.72 -27.64 -58.81
CA CYS A 707 -43.34 -27.94 -59.18
C CYS A 707 -43.19 -28.90 -60.36
N ASN A 708 -44.30 -29.43 -60.88
CA ASN A 708 -44.32 -30.28 -62.07
C ASN A 708 -44.58 -29.45 -63.34
N GLY A 709 -44.75 -28.13 -63.20
CA GLY A 709 -45.06 -27.22 -64.30
C GLY A 709 -46.53 -27.26 -64.72
N ASN A 710 -47.44 -27.65 -63.81
CA ASN A 710 -48.86 -27.59 -64.07
C ASN A 710 -49.36 -26.15 -63.98
N GLN A 711 -50.39 -25.81 -64.75
CA GLN A 711 -51.06 -24.50 -64.65
C GLN A 711 -52.41 -24.64 -63.94
N LEU A 712 -52.88 -23.52 -63.40
CA LEU A 712 -54.17 -23.42 -62.75
C LEU A 712 -55.28 -23.52 -63.81
N ASP A 713 -56.26 -24.41 -63.61
CA ASP A 713 -57.45 -24.44 -64.47
C ASP A 713 -58.41 -23.28 -64.16
N ALA A 714 -59.48 -23.14 -64.96
CA ALA A 714 -60.48 -22.08 -64.80
C ALA A 714 -61.25 -22.14 -63.45
N LEU A 715 -61.14 -23.24 -62.72
CA LEU A 715 -61.72 -23.44 -61.39
C LEU A 715 -60.71 -23.18 -60.25
N GLY A 716 -59.46 -22.83 -60.59
CA GLY A 716 -58.41 -22.55 -59.62
C GLY A 716 -57.68 -23.80 -59.10
N VAL A 717 -57.82 -24.95 -59.76
CA VAL A 717 -57.17 -26.21 -59.36
C VAL A 717 -55.89 -26.44 -60.17
N CYS A 718 -54.80 -26.72 -59.48
CA CYS A 718 -53.52 -26.99 -60.12
C CYS A 718 -53.46 -28.41 -60.70
N GLY A 719 -53.24 -28.55 -62.01
CA GLY A 719 -53.13 -29.86 -62.68
C GLY A 719 -54.44 -30.66 -62.74
N GLY A 720 -55.59 -29.97 -62.73
CA GLY A 720 -56.91 -30.58 -62.80
C GLY A 720 -57.18 -31.33 -64.11
N ALA A 721 -57.89 -32.46 -64.04
CA ALA A 721 -58.38 -33.18 -65.22
C ALA A 721 -59.70 -32.56 -65.71
N CYS A 722 -59.67 -31.83 -66.84
CA CYS A 722 -60.84 -31.18 -67.40
C CYS A 722 -61.80 -32.21 -68.01
N ALA A 723 -62.90 -32.51 -67.32
CA ALA A 723 -63.94 -33.44 -67.79
C ALA A 723 -65.02 -32.78 -68.68
N ALA A 724 -64.85 -31.50 -69.06
CA ALA A 724 -65.87 -30.70 -69.76
C ALA A 724 -65.37 -29.96 -71.02
N ASP A 725 -64.17 -30.25 -71.55
CA ASP A 725 -63.74 -29.78 -72.88
C ASP A 725 -64.36 -30.66 -73.97
N VAL A 726 -65.61 -30.38 -74.34
CA VAL A 726 -66.40 -31.22 -75.27
C VAL A 726 -66.05 -30.95 -76.74
N ASP A 727 -65.49 -29.79 -77.09
CA ASP A 727 -65.11 -29.46 -78.48
C ASP A 727 -63.61 -29.69 -78.79
N GLY A 728 -62.79 -29.94 -77.78
CA GLY A 728 -61.41 -30.40 -77.90
C GLY A 728 -60.44 -29.32 -78.36
N ASN A 729 -60.76 -28.05 -78.11
CA ASN A 729 -59.91 -26.92 -78.50
C ASN A 729 -58.86 -26.53 -77.43
N GLY A 730 -58.91 -27.14 -76.24
CA GLY A 730 -57.93 -26.93 -75.16
C GLY A 730 -58.22 -25.74 -74.24
N VAL A 731 -59.44 -25.18 -74.29
CA VAL A 731 -59.95 -24.16 -73.35
C VAL A 731 -61.24 -24.69 -72.72
N CYS A 732 -61.35 -24.68 -71.39
CA CYS A 732 -62.56 -25.13 -70.68
C CYS A 732 -63.47 -23.91 -70.38
N ASP A 733 -64.68 -23.84 -70.97
CA ASP A 733 -65.63 -22.72 -70.85
C ASP A 733 -67.01 -23.10 -70.26
N ASP A 734 -67.20 -22.85 -68.96
CA ASP A 734 -68.32 -23.41 -68.19
C ASP A 734 -69.68 -22.65 -68.26
N ALA A 735 -70.14 -22.11 -69.41
CA ALA A 735 -71.52 -21.58 -69.50
C ALA A 735 -72.12 -21.43 -70.91
N GLU A 736 -72.61 -22.53 -71.51
CA GLU A 736 -73.57 -22.45 -72.62
C GLU A 736 -75.02 -22.36 -72.09
N ILE A 737 -75.62 -21.17 -72.15
CA ILE A 737 -77.06 -20.98 -71.95
C ILE A 737 -77.69 -21.01 -73.35
N LEU A 738 -78.42 -22.09 -73.65
CA LEU A 738 -79.11 -22.29 -74.92
C LEU A 738 -80.40 -21.47 -74.95
N GLY A 739 -80.60 -20.68 -76.01
CA GLY A 739 -81.83 -19.91 -76.23
C GLY A 739 -81.72 -18.98 -77.43
N CYS A 740 -82.83 -18.39 -77.85
CA CYS A 740 -82.85 -17.53 -79.03
C CYS A 740 -81.97 -16.27 -78.85
N MET A 741 -80.94 -16.10 -79.70
CA MET A 741 -80.03 -14.93 -79.66
C MET A 741 -80.43 -13.79 -80.62
N ASP A 742 -81.48 -13.95 -81.43
CA ASP A 742 -81.95 -12.88 -82.32
C ASP A 742 -82.82 -11.87 -81.53
N SER A 743 -82.25 -10.70 -81.24
CA SER A 743 -82.94 -9.60 -80.52
C SER A 743 -84.25 -9.10 -81.15
N THR A 744 -84.55 -9.49 -82.39
CA THR A 744 -85.79 -9.15 -83.09
C THR A 744 -86.85 -10.24 -83.01
N ALA A 745 -86.48 -11.44 -82.55
CA ALA A 745 -87.39 -12.54 -82.30
C ALA A 745 -88.15 -12.34 -80.97
N CYS A 746 -89.36 -12.85 -80.90
CA CYS A 746 -90.22 -12.63 -79.75
C CYS A 746 -89.76 -13.30 -78.45
N ASN A 747 -89.05 -14.41 -78.58
CA ASN A 747 -88.54 -15.20 -77.47
C ASN A 747 -87.01 -15.01 -77.31
N TYR A 748 -86.49 -13.86 -77.74
CA TYR A 748 -85.10 -13.49 -77.49
C TYR A 748 -84.76 -13.59 -76.00
N ASP A 749 -83.71 -14.35 -75.69
CA ASP A 749 -83.14 -14.45 -74.36
C ASP A 749 -81.77 -13.77 -74.34
N MET A 750 -81.70 -12.66 -73.61
CA MET A 750 -80.47 -11.88 -73.49
C MET A 750 -79.37 -12.56 -72.66
N THR A 751 -79.68 -13.69 -72.01
CA THR A 751 -78.72 -14.50 -71.25
C THR A 751 -78.23 -15.70 -72.04
N ALA A 752 -78.83 -15.99 -73.20
CA ALA A 752 -78.36 -17.06 -74.07
C ALA A 752 -76.96 -16.71 -74.61
N THR A 753 -76.06 -17.68 -74.54
CA THR A 753 -74.69 -17.60 -75.08
C THR A 753 -74.52 -18.41 -76.37
N GLN A 754 -75.52 -19.23 -76.75
CA GLN A 754 -75.58 -19.95 -78.02
C GLN A 754 -77.04 -20.12 -78.52
N ASP A 755 -77.26 -19.87 -79.82
CA ASP A 755 -78.58 -19.98 -80.47
C ASP A 755 -78.93 -21.45 -80.74
N ASP A 756 -80.04 -21.91 -80.16
CA ASP A 756 -80.54 -23.28 -80.30
C ASP A 756 -81.56 -23.44 -81.45
N GLY A 757 -81.79 -22.38 -82.23
CA GLY A 757 -82.73 -22.36 -83.35
C GLY A 757 -84.19 -22.19 -82.93
N SER A 758 -84.45 -21.85 -81.66
CA SER A 758 -85.80 -21.63 -81.14
C SER A 758 -86.39 -20.25 -81.46
N CYS A 759 -85.69 -19.37 -82.17
CA CYS A 759 -86.15 -18.00 -82.48
C CYS A 759 -87.47 -17.95 -83.27
N ALA A 760 -88.51 -17.40 -82.65
CA ALA A 760 -89.84 -17.24 -83.21
C ALA A 760 -90.06 -15.82 -83.76
N VAL A 761 -90.62 -15.73 -84.97
CA VAL A 761 -90.95 -14.47 -85.66
C VAL A 761 -92.42 -14.11 -85.49
N VAL A 762 -92.71 -12.82 -85.36
CA VAL A 762 -94.10 -12.31 -85.24
C VAL A 762 -94.85 -12.55 -86.55
N ASP A 763 -96.02 -13.18 -86.49
CA ASP A 763 -96.88 -13.34 -87.67
C ASP A 763 -97.64 -12.04 -88.03
N GLU A 764 -98.31 -12.02 -89.19
CA GLU A 764 -99.06 -10.86 -89.68
C GLU A 764 -100.24 -10.44 -88.77
N CYS A 765 -100.57 -11.23 -87.74
CA CYS A 765 -101.58 -10.94 -86.72
C CYS A 765 -100.98 -10.39 -85.41
N GLY A 766 -99.65 -10.24 -85.32
CA GLY A 766 -98.97 -9.71 -84.14
C GLY A 766 -98.77 -10.73 -83.01
N VAL A 767 -98.86 -12.03 -83.30
CA VAL A 767 -98.67 -13.12 -82.31
C VAL A 767 -97.39 -13.89 -82.65
N CYS A 768 -96.64 -14.27 -81.62
CA CYS A 768 -95.37 -14.97 -81.76
C CYS A 768 -95.58 -16.49 -81.82
N GLY A 769 -95.09 -17.13 -82.88
CA GLY A 769 -95.23 -18.57 -83.12
C GLY A 769 -94.07 -19.15 -83.92
#